data_AF-A0A9D9DQ26-F1
#
_entry.id   AF-A0A9D9DQ26-F1
#
_cell.length_a   1.000
_cell.length_b   1.000
_cell.length_c   1.000
_cell.angle_alpha   90.00
_cell.angle_beta   90.00
_cell.angle_gamma   90.00
#
_symmetry.space_group_name_H-M   'P 1'
#
loop_
_entity.id
_entity.type
_entity.pdbx_description
1 polymer ?
#
loop_
_entity_poly.entity_id
_entity_poly.type
_entity_poly.pdbx_seq_one_letter_code
_entity_poly.pdbx_strand_id
1 'polypeptide(L)'
;MKVQAVNFYNLLQTYPVQKRQNIKECSAGKVLLASDIFIPSFSGIETFNPETIEGIHCARCGKVTLTQDKYNQILNDMQDARTGEDICRILENNKDFIRKGYDFIAENISLKTSPKISANSAIVFIYNDIGNIYAEKLDEGIDIMNDALKTPGLSDNNKEAITECINRIIKTGPDYKNYSAHYRIVIESFRKTDYKDRKILFSKAFMPAQRVYTFRKKMTEGGFGQVRDNELRELFTRTLFGNSVAKTVPVNKNGLADNPVNKVVVCQECETKCTHSKYFFSKADTYPIVKKSLLTYLRDLNMANKSGKIDIPNDYVFKVARYASYKEPSLALSATDTGILKYQQQHMTLPFEKLSDITCPGCGVRMLTFDEYGKLEKTIAKTNKLIDLTRLIYQNKANISPHIFHIAKEYCRFVKTNPRMSDKIVKRHMYEVVTNSNHNDIRQILNRINYILETNNGLTRTEKAELLRLYDKISGICDFTKPVEIIENMELEKFVENSDIIEPLDMFNLKYFILSKAESIKNKQYLVFPSKRMQAENKIWSEGFVKRLFKFSTFSTDHMQSRSRSGTDDSGNLIGLCKKCNQSKKNINFSDWYKNFVKTDSYIKSYLKKTKEYTDNGLVKGYENYSAQIAENIYILTDKAVDLRKEYPGR
;
A
#
# COMPACT_ATOMS: atom_id res chain seq x y z
N MET A 1 -25.02 -51.46 -40.42
CA MET A 1 -23.74 -52.17 -40.39
C MET A 1 -22.61 -51.17 -40.67
N LYS A 2 -21.54 -51.27 -39.86
CA LYS A 2 -20.16 -50.72 -40.03
C LYS A 2 -19.72 -50.64 -41.51
N VAL A 3 -18.87 -49.74 -42.03
CA VAL A 3 -17.54 -49.20 -41.62
C VAL A 3 -17.13 -48.26 -42.80
N GLN A 4 -16.64 -47.02 -42.70
CA GLN A 4 -15.38 -46.43 -42.17
C GLN A 4 -14.42 -45.99 -43.31
N ALA A 5 -13.55 -45.02 -42.96
CA ALA A 5 -12.31 -44.53 -43.61
C ALA A 5 -12.48 -43.35 -44.62
N VAL A 6 -11.94 -42.12 -44.48
CA VAL A 6 -10.72 -41.48 -43.89
C VAL A 6 -9.70 -41.05 -44.96
N ASN A 7 -9.15 -39.83 -44.75
CA ASN A 7 -8.01 -39.10 -45.35
C ASN A 7 -8.34 -38.03 -46.41
N PHE A 8 -8.15 -36.71 -46.20
CA PHE A 8 -7.01 -35.81 -45.87
C PHE A 8 -6.07 -35.46 -47.04
N TYR A 9 -5.85 -34.14 -47.21
CA TYR A 9 -4.87 -33.42 -48.05
C TYR A 9 -5.15 -33.41 -49.57
N ASN A 10 -5.01 -32.33 -50.37
CA ASN A 10 -4.16 -31.15 -50.26
C ASN A 10 -4.51 -30.09 -51.35
N LEU A 11 -4.07 -28.84 -51.13
CA LEU A 11 -3.53 -27.86 -52.11
C LEU A 11 -4.44 -27.03 -53.07
N LEU A 12 -4.37 -25.71 -52.81
CA LEU A 12 -4.11 -24.56 -53.71
C LEU A 12 -5.27 -23.76 -54.34
N GLN A 13 -5.28 -22.49 -53.91
CA GLN A 13 -5.30 -21.27 -54.73
C GLN A 13 -6.38 -21.10 -55.80
N THR A 14 -7.26 -20.10 -55.57
CA THR A 14 -7.41 -18.94 -56.46
C THR A 14 -8.21 -17.82 -55.74
N TYR A 15 -7.59 -16.66 -55.57
CA TYR A 15 -8.26 -15.35 -55.43
C TYR A 15 -8.87 -14.92 -56.78
N PRO A 16 -9.61 -13.79 -56.93
CA PRO A 16 -10.28 -12.89 -55.97
C PRO A 16 -11.74 -12.55 -56.37
N VAL A 17 -12.57 -11.92 -55.51
CA VAL A 17 -13.46 -10.78 -55.88
C VAL A 17 -13.81 -9.97 -54.63
N GLN A 18 -13.67 -8.65 -54.78
CA GLN A 18 -13.93 -7.57 -53.83
C GLN A 18 -15.40 -7.43 -53.41
N LYS A 19 -15.65 -6.93 -52.19
CA LYS A 19 -16.70 -5.90 -52.00
C LYS A 19 -16.46 -5.00 -50.78
N ARG A 20 -16.01 -3.79 -51.15
CA ARG A 20 -16.31 -2.44 -50.62
C ARG A 20 -16.32 -2.19 -49.11
N GLN A 21 -15.32 -1.38 -48.77
CA GLN A 21 -15.21 -0.48 -47.63
C GLN A 21 -16.51 0.32 -47.36
N ASN A 22 -16.81 0.48 -46.08
CA ASN A 22 -17.25 1.74 -45.50
C ASN A 22 -16.48 1.93 -44.20
N ILE A 23 -15.38 2.68 -44.30
CA ILE A 23 -14.58 3.14 -43.16
C ILE A 23 -15.27 4.40 -42.65
N LYS A 24 -15.82 4.34 -41.43
CA LYS A 24 -15.95 5.51 -40.58
C LYS A 24 -14.68 5.58 -39.75
N GLU A 25 -13.85 6.57 -40.07
CA GLU A 25 -12.68 6.94 -39.29
C GLU A 25 -13.13 7.38 -37.89
N CYS A 26 -12.88 6.52 -36.90
CA CYS A 26 -12.65 6.95 -35.54
C CYS A 26 -11.22 6.54 -35.19
N SER A 27 -10.42 7.55 -34.83
CA SER A 27 -9.03 7.47 -34.38
C SER A 27 -8.84 6.51 -33.19
N ALA A 28 -8.70 5.22 -33.49
CA ALA A 28 -8.28 4.18 -32.55
C ALA A 28 -6.82 3.82 -32.82
N GLY A 29 -6.01 3.85 -31.77
CA GLY A 29 -4.60 3.46 -31.82
C GLY A 29 -4.42 2.06 -32.40
N LYS A 30 -3.33 1.88 -33.17
CA LYS A 30 -2.91 0.62 -33.76
C LYS A 30 -2.98 -0.53 -32.75
N VAL A 31 -3.82 -1.53 -33.03
CA VAL A 31 -3.79 -2.83 -32.36
C VAL A 31 -2.64 -3.63 -32.98
N LEU A 32 -1.56 -3.84 -32.22
CA LEU A 32 -0.47 -4.74 -32.60
C LEU A 32 -0.92 -6.19 -32.44
N LEU A 33 -0.77 -7.00 -33.49
CA LEU A 33 -1.14 -8.41 -33.49
C LEU A 33 0.00 -9.27 -32.92
N ALA A 34 -0.32 -10.48 -32.46
CA ALA A 34 0.61 -11.45 -31.88
C ALA A 34 1.77 -11.86 -32.83
N SER A 35 1.62 -11.61 -34.13
CA SER A 35 2.61 -11.87 -35.16
C SER A 35 3.71 -10.80 -35.23
N ASP A 36 3.53 -9.64 -34.59
CA ASP A 36 4.46 -8.50 -34.68
C ASP A 36 5.55 -8.55 -33.60
N ILE A 37 5.81 -9.73 -33.02
CA ILE A 37 6.86 -9.93 -32.02
C ILE A 37 8.21 -9.97 -32.75
N PHE A 38 8.84 -8.81 -32.89
CA PHE A 38 10.30 -8.76 -33.00
C PHE A 38 10.85 -9.38 -31.71
N ILE A 39 11.40 -10.58 -31.78
CA ILE A 39 12.16 -11.20 -30.70
C ILE A 39 13.58 -10.64 -30.86
N PRO A 40 14.04 -9.70 -30.01
CA PRO A 40 15.46 -9.41 -29.99
C PRO A 40 16.15 -10.70 -29.56
N SER A 41 17.17 -11.13 -30.29
CA SER A 41 18.04 -12.23 -29.87
C SER A 41 18.62 -11.88 -28.51
N PHE A 42 18.14 -12.56 -27.47
CA PHE A 42 18.65 -12.42 -26.11
C PHE A 42 19.98 -13.18 -26.00
N SER A 43 21.06 -12.61 -26.53
CA SER A 43 22.42 -13.06 -26.25
C SER A 43 22.95 -12.23 -25.08
N GLY A 44 23.08 -12.82 -23.88
CA GLY A 44 23.80 -12.19 -22.77
C GLY A 44 23.26 -12.38 -21.35
N ILE A 45 22.16 -13.11 -21.12
CA ILE A 45 21.64 -13.33 -19.76
C ILE A 45 21.82 -14.80 -19.38
N GLU A 46 23.05 -15.16 -19.01
CA GLU A 46 23.35 -16.52 -18.52
C GLU A 46 22.87 -16.72 -17.07
N THR A 47 22.47 -15.68 -16.33
CA THR A 47 22.24 -15.76 -14.87
C THR A 47 20.98 -15.05 -14.36
N PHE A 48 19.82 -15.16 -15.03
CA PHE A 48 18.55 -14.76 -14.42
C PHE A 48 18.09 -15.83 -13.41
N ASN A 49 18.52 -15.70 -12.16
CA ASN A 49 18.13 -16.60 -11.07
C ASN A 49 17.51 -15.84 -9.89
N PRO A 50 16.25 -15.38 -10.01
CA PRO A 50 15.60 -14.58 -8.98
C PRO A 50 15.29 -15.35 -7.67
N GLU A 51 15.46 -16.69 -7.65
CA GLU A 51 15.25 -17.52 -6.44
C GLU A 51 16.33 -17.30 -5.37
N THR A 52 17.48 -16.74 -5.74
CA THR A 52 18.59 -16.46 -4.83
C THR A 52 18.46 -15.12 -4.13
N ILE A 53 17.46 -14.31 -4.48
CA ILE A 53 17.29 -12.97 -3.93
C ILE A 53 16.35 -13.00 -2.74
N GLU A 54 16.85 -12.53 -1.59
CA GLU A 54 16.02 -12.35 -0.40
C GLU A 54 15.02 -11.20 -0.56
N GLY A 55 13.84 -11.36 0.06
CA GLY A 55 12.83 -10.31 0.13
C GLY A 55 11.91 -10.19 -1.09
N ILE A 56 12.05 -11.08 -2.08
CA ILE A 56 11.12 -11.16 -3.21
C ILE A 56 9.81 -11.78 -2.73
N HIS A 57 8.66 -11.18 -3.07
CA HIS A 57 7.35 -11.78 -2.79
C HIS A 57 6.95 -12.76 -3.90
N CYS A 58 6.26 -13.84 -3.52
CA CYS A 58 5.64 -14.79 -4.42
C CYS A 58 4.67 -14.06 -5.35
N ALA A 59 4.90 -14.16 -6.66
CA ALA A 59 4.08 -13.52 -7.69
C ALA A 59 2.59 -13.95 -7.65
N ARG A 60 2.28 -15.08 -7.01
CA ARG A 60 0.92 -15.62 -6.88
C ARG A 60 0.22 -15.25 -5.57
N CYS A 61 0.85 -15.51 -4.41
CA CYS A 61 0.21 -15.33 -3.11
C CYS A 61 0.62 -14.05 -2.37
N GLY A 62 1.66 -13.37 -2.85
CA GLY A 62 2.16 -12.11 -2.31
C GLY A 62 2.84 -12.23 -0.94
N LYS A 63 3.21 -13.44 -0.49
CA LYS A 63 4.07 -13.65 0.68
C LYS A 63 5.55 -13.58 0.29
N VAL A 64 6.39 -13.09 1.20
CA VAL A 64 7.86 -13.10 1.01
C VAL A 64 8.31 -14.55 0.83
N THR A 65 9.06 -14.82 -0.24
CA THR A 65 9.69 -16.12 -0.47
C THR A 65 11.04 -16.17 0.22
N LEU A 66 11.45 -17.40 0.51
CA LEU A 66 12.67 -17.71 1.23
C LEU A 66 13.65 -18.39 0.28
N THR A 67 14.89 -17.92 0.20
CA THR A 67 15.91 -18.55 -0.65
C THR A 67 16.28 -19.93 -0.10
N GLN A 68 16.84 -20.81 -0.93
CA GLN A 68 17.29 -22.13 -0.47
C GLN A 68 18.40 -22.00 0.59
N ASP A 69 19.30 -21.03 0.44
CA ASP A 69 20.38 -20.80 1.42
C ASP A 69 19.82 -20.33 2.76
N LYS A 70 18.87 -19.39 2.75
CA LYS A 70 18.22 -18.92 3.97
C LYS A 70 17.42 -20.04 4.65
N TYR A 71 16.81 -20.93 3.87
CA TYR A 71 16.14 -22.12 4.40
C TYR A 71 17.10 -23.04 5.15
N ASN A 72 18.23 -23.35 4.52
CA ASN A 72 19.25 -24.19 5.12
C ASN A 72 19.82 -23.53 6.38
N GLN A 73 19.98 -22.21 6.38
CA GLN A 73 20.34 -21.47 7.59
C GLN A 73 19.32 -21.66 8.72
N ILE A 74 18.02 -21.48 8.45
CA ILE A 74 16.98 -21.68 9.47
C ILE A 74 16.97 -23.13 9.99
N LEU A 75 17.17 -24.10 9.09
CA LEU A 75 17.29 -25.51 9.49
C LEU A 75 18.45 -25.73 10.44
N ASN A 76 19.64 -25.21 10.13
CA ASN A 76 20.81 -25.32 11.00
C ASN A 76 20.58 -24.60 12.34
N ASP A 77 20.06 -23.36 12.31
CA ASP A 77 19.73 -22.60 13.51
C ASP A 77 18.74 -23.37 14.41
N MET A 78 17.74 -24.03 13.81
CA MET A 78 16.78 -24.86 14.54
C MET A 78 17.38 -26.16 15.06
N GLN A 79 18.33 -26.76 14.35
CA GLN A 79 19.04 -27.94 14.83
C GLN A 79 19.94 -27.61 16.02
N ASP A 80 20.57 -26.44 16.02
CA ASP A 80 21.46 -25.94 17.07
C ASP A 80 20.71 -25.37 18.29
N ALA A 81 19.41 -25.10 18.16
CA ALA A 81 18.57 -24.60 19.24
C ALA A 81 18.53 -25.57 20.43
N ARG A 82 18.87 -25.06 21.62
CA ARG A 82 18.92 -25.87 22.86
C ARG A 82 17.69 -25.66 23.72
N THR A 83 17.16 -24.43 23.72
CA THR A 83 16.08 -23.99 24.60
C THR A 83 14.84 -23.60 23.80
N GLY A 84 13.69 -23.53 24.49
CA GLY A 84 12.49 -22.92 23.92
C GLY A 84 12.70 -21.46 23.51
N GLU A 85 13.53 -20.71 24.24
CA GLU A 85 13.86 -19.31 23.91
C GLU A 85 14.62 -19.19 22.57
N ASP A 86 15.51 -20.13 22.27
CA ASP A 86 16.18 -20.19 20.97
C ASP A 86 15.16 -20.38 19.84
N ILE A 87 14.19 -21.28 20.02
CA ILE A 87 13.10 -21.51 19.05
C ILE A 87 12.29 -20.21 18.88
N CYS A 88 11.89 -19.54 19.97
CA CYS A 88 11.18 -18.25 19.91
C CYS A 88 11.94 -17.23 19.08
N ARG A 89 13.24 -17.06 19.36
CA ARG A 89 14.10 -16.09 18.68
C ARG A 89 14.21 -16.41 17.19
N ILE A 90 14.40 -17.67 16.81
CA ILE A 90 14.50 -18.07 15.40
C ILE A 90 13.16 -17.81 14.69
N LEU A 91 12.03 -18.12 15.31
CA LEU A 91 10.72 -17.86 14.72
C LEU A 91 10.43 -16.36 14.56
N GLU A 92 10.75 -15.53 15.56
CA GLU A 92 10.54 -14.09 15.49
C GLU A 92 11.42 -13.44 14.41
N ASN A 93 12.69 -13.85 14.33
CA ASN A 93 13.63 -13.37 13.32
C ASN A 93 13.24 -13.75 11.89
N ASN A 94 12.43 -14.80 11.72
CA ASN A 94 12.05 -15.34 10.42
C ASN A 94 10.52 -15.33 10.18
N LYS A 95 9.76 -14.56 10.97
CA LYS A 95 8.29 -14.60 10.96
C LYS A 95 7.65 -14.30 9.61
N ASP A 96 8.28 -13.43 8.82
CA ASP A 96 7.80 -13.06 7.49
C ASP A 96 7.79 -14.23 6.50
N PHE A 97 8.59 -15.26 6.77
CA PHE A 97 8.69 -16.49 5.97
C PHE A 97 7.80 -17.62 6.48
N ILE A 98 7.14 -17.48 7.63
CA ILE A 98 6.23 -18.51 8.14
C ILE A 98 5.08 -18.70 7.16
N ARG A 99 4.73 -19.96 6.87
CA ARG A 99 3.65 -20.31 5.95
C ARG A 99 2.36 -19.56 6.30
N LYS A 100 1.64 -19.09 5.28
CA LYS A 100 0.38 -18.36 5.46
C LYS A 100 -0.59 -19.12 6.35
N GLY A 101 -0.96 -18.48 7.45
CA GLY A 101 -1.94 -19.05 8.37
C GLY A 101 -1.35 -19.93 9.45
N TYR A 102 -0.03 -20.06 9.55
CA TYR A 102 0.68 -20.66 10.69
C TYR A 102 1.25 -19.59 11.62
N ASP A 103 0.86 -18.33 11.43
CA ASP A 103 1.32 -17.18 12.21
C ASP A 103 0.98 -17.35 13.71
N PHE A 104 -0.10 -18.10 14.02
CA PHE A 104 -0.50 -18.49 15.38
C PHE A 104 0.58 -19.27 16.14
N ILE A 105 1.49 -19.95 15.44
CA ILE A 105 2.59 -20.70 16.06
C ILE A 105 3.58 -19.72 16.70
N ALA A 106 3.98 -18.67 15.98
CA ALA A 106 4.87 -17.65 16.52
C ALA A 106 4.21 -16.88 17.69
N GLU A 107 2.92 -16.57 17.57
CA GLU A 107 2.14 -15.88 18.61
C GLU A 107 2.07 -16.71 19.91
N ASN A 108 1.76 -18.01 19.82
CA ASN A 108 1.59 -18.87 21.00
C ASN A 108 2.91 -19.26 21.67
N ILE A 109 4.00 -19.34 20.91
CA ILE A 109 5.32 -19.69 21.42
C ILE A 109 5.86 -18.59 22.34
N SER A 110 5.74 -17.34 21.91
CA SER A 110 6.22 -16.19 22.70
C SER A 110 5.54 -16.03 24.06
N LEU A 111 4.33 -16.56 24.24
CA LEU A 111 3.50 -16.39 25.43
C LEU A 111 3.60 -17.53 26.45
N LYS A 112 4.03 -18.73 26.04
CA LYS A 112 3.88 -19.95 26.85
C LYS A 112 5.18 -20.71 27.15
N THR A 113 6.30 -20.36 26.52
CA THR A 113 7.58 -21.02 26.82
C THR A 113 8.31 -20.30 27.95
N SER A 114 8.48 -20.98 29.09
CA SER A 114 9.47 -20.58 30.10
C SER A 114 10.88 -20.69 29.50
N PRO A 115 11.81 -19.75 29.77
CA PRO A 115 13.18 -19.78 29.22
C PRO A 115 13.98 -21.04 29.60
N LYS A 116 13.45 -21.91 30.47
CA LYS A 116 14.12 -23.11 30.99
C LYS A 116 13.75 -24.44 30.31
N ILE A 117 12.78 -24.48 29.40
CA ILE A 117 12.41 -25.75 28.74
C ILE A 117 13.33 -26.04 27.54
N SER A 118 13.57 -27.32 27.26
CA SER A 118 14.34 -27.72 26.07
C SER A 118 13.62 -27.33 24.78
N ALA A 119 14.37 -27.16 23.69
CA ALA A 119 13.81 -26.87 22.36
C ALA A 119 12.75 -27.90 21.93
N ASN A 120 13.00 -29.19 22.17
CA ASN A 120 12.07 -30.26 21.82
C ASN A 120 10.82 -30.24 22.70
N SER A 121 10.98 -29.99 24.00
CA SER A 121 9.84 -29.81 24.90
C SER A 121 8.96 -28.63 24.48
N ALA A 122 9.55 -27.54 23.98
CA ALA A 122 8.80 -26.42 23.42
C ALA A 122 7.97 -26.84 22.20
N ILE A 123 8.57 -27.56 21.24
CA ILE A 123 7.88 -28.11 20.05
C ILE A 123 6.73 -29.03 20.45
N VAL A 124 6.96 -29.94 21.40
CA VAL A 124 5.93 -30.84 21.91
C VAL A 124 4.80 -30.09 22.59
N PHE A 125 5.13 -29.07 23.38
CA PHE A 125 4.14 -28.22 24.03
C PHE A 125 3.24 -27.53 23.01
N ILE A 126 3.82 -26.91 21.98
CA ILE A 126 3.07 -26.27 20.89
C ILE A 126 2.13 -27.25 20.20
N TYR A 127 2.65 -28.45 19.87
CA TYR A 127 1.86 -29.48 19.21
C TYR A 127 0.68 -29.95 20.07
N ASN A 128 0.89 -30.11 21.38
CA ASN A 128 -0.16 -30.52 22.30
C ASN A 128 -1.23 -29.42 22.49
N ASP A 129 -0.82 -28.15 22.44
CA ASP A 129 -1.72 -27.00 22.58
C ASP A 129 -2.57 -26.70 21.33
N ILE A 130 -2.30 -27.36 20.20
CA ILE A 130 -3.08 -27.23 18.95
C ILE A 130 -4.59 -27.42 19.19
N GLY A 131 -5.00 -28.29 20.11
CA GLY A 131 -6.41 -28.50 20.42
C GLY A 131 -7.08 -27.23 20.95
N ASN A 132 -6.42 -26.55 21.89
CA ASN A 132 -6.89 -25.28 22.45
C ASN A 132 -6.88 -24.17 21.40
N ILE A 133 -5.82 -24.08 20.60
CA ILE A 133 -5.72 -23.09 19.52
C ILE A 133 -6.81 -23.32 18.47
N TYR A 134 -7.12 -24.58 18.14
CA TYR A 134 -8.21 -24.90 17.22
C TYR A 134 -9.56 -24.44 17.76
N ALA A 135 -9.84 -24.71 19.04
CA ALA A 135 -11.05 -24.28 19.72
C ALA A 135 -11.18 -22.74 19.71
N GLU A 136 -10.13 -22.03 20.09
CA GLU A 136 -10.08 -20.56 20.06
C GLU A 136 -10.37 -20.00 18.66
N LYS A 137 -9.75 -20.56 17.61
CA LYS A 137 -10.00 -20.12 16.22
C LYS A 137 -11.39 -20.49 15.70
N LEU A 138 -12.04 -21.50 16.29
CA LEU A 138 -13.42 -21.83 15.98
C LEU A 138 -14.37 -20.83 16.64
N ASP A 139 -14.11 -20.45 17.89
CA ASP A 139 -14.87 -19.44 18.65
C ASP A 139 -14.75 -18.05 18.01
N GLU A 140 -13.54 -17.61 17.64
CA GLU A 140 -13.36 -16.39 16.83
C GLU A 140 -14.16 -16.44 15.52
N GLY A 141 -14.23 -17.62 14.90
CA GLY A 141 -15.02 -17.85 13.71
C GLY A 141 -16.53 -17.69 13.94
N ILE A 142 -17.02 -18.19 15.08
CA ILE A 142 -18.40 -18.01 15.53
C ILE A 142 -18.70 -16.53 15.76
N ASP A 143 -17.81 -15.77 16.41
CA ASP A 143 -17.97 -14.34 16.62
C ASP A 143 -18.06 -13.56 15.30
N ILE A 144 -17.22 -13.90 14.32
CA ILE A 144 -17.28 -13.31 12.97
C ILE A 144 -18.63 -13.60 12.31
N MET A 145 -19.18 -14.79 12.48
CA MET A 145 -20.51 -15.15 11.94
C MET A 145 -21.63 -14.40 12.69
N ASN A 146 -21.53 -14.26 14.01
CA ASN A 146 -22.46 -13.46 14.82
C ASN A 146 -22.45 -11.98 14.41
N ASP A 147 -21.29 -11.42 14.09
CA ASP A 147 -21.19 -10.05 13.58
C ASP A 147 -21.78 -9.92 12.17
N ALA A 148 -21.63 -10.95 11.33
CA ALA A 148 -22.29 -10.97 10.02
C ALA A 148 -23.82 -10.90 10.16
N LEU A 149 -24.41 -11.57 11.16
CA LEU A 149 -25.86 -11.51 11.45
C LEU A 149 -26.36 -10.10 11.77
N LYS A 150 -25.49 -9.21 12.27
CA LYS A 150 -25.83 -7.80 12.58
C LYS A 150 -25.75 -6.87 11.36
N THR A 151 -25.35 -7.37 10.19
CA THR A 151 -25.17 -6.56 8.99
C THR A 151 -26.52 -6.10 8.44
N PRO A 152 -26.74 -4.77 8.24
CA PRO A 152 -27.98 -4.26 7.66
C PRO A 152 -28.25 -4.86 6.27
N GLY A 153 -29.49 -5.26 6.02
CA GLY A 153 -29.92 -5.81 4.73
C GLY A 153 -29.59 -7.29 4.49
N LEU A 154 -29.16 -8.05 5.51
CA LEU A 154 -29.06 -9.50 5.42
C LEU A 154 -30.46 -10.14 5.40
N SER A 155 -30.75 -10.98 4.41
CA SER A 155 -32.05 -11.68 4.29
C SER A 155 -32.26 -12.69 5.42
N ASP A 156 -33.52 -12.98 5.74
CA ASP A 156 -33.85 -13.91 6.84
C ASP A 156 -33.40 -15.34 6.55
N ASN A 157 -33.47 -15.79 5.29
CA ASN A 157 -32.90 -17.09 4.87
C ASN A 157 -31.40 -17.18 5.15
N ASN A 158 -30.63 -16.09 4.93
CA ASN A 158 -29.21 -16.06 5.25
C ASN A 158 -28.96 -16.06 6.76
N LYS A 159 -29.76 -15.30 7.53
CA LYS A 159 -29.67 -15.30 8.99
C LYS A 159 -29.94 -16.68 9.56
N GLU A 160 -30.96 -17.36 9.07
CA GLU A 160 -31.31 -18.72 9.48
C GLU A 160 -30.18 -19.70 9.15
N ALA A 161 -29.67 -19.70 7.92
CA ALA A 161 -28.58 -20.60 7.52
C ALA A 161 -27.27 -20.38 8.31
N ILE A 162 -26.92 -19.11 8.62
CA ILE A 162 -25.75 -18.79 9.45
C ILE A 162 -25.99 -19.20 10.90
N THR A 163 -27.19 -18.96 11.45
CA THR A 163 -27.55 -19.37 12.81
C THR A 163 -27.54 -20.90 12.95
N GLU A 164 -28.09 -21.62 11.97
CA GLU A 164 -28.03 -23.09 11.90
C GLU A 164 -26.58 -23.58 11.88
N CYS A 165 -25.70 -22.92 11.11
CA CYS A 165 -24.27 -23.23 11.06
C CYS A 165 -23.62 -23.12 12.45
N ILE A 166 -23.84 -21.98 13.13
CA ILE A 166 -23.28 -21.71 14.47
C ILE A 166 -23.75 -22.78 15.46
N ASN A 167 -25.07 -23.04 15.53
CA ASN A 167 -25.64 -24.00 16.46
C ASN A 167 -25.11 -25.42 16.23
N ARG A 168 -24.94 -25.83 14.96
CA ARG A 168 -24.39 -27.14 14.61
C ARG A 168 -22.91 -27.26 14.97
N ILE A 169 -22.12 -26.20 14.82
CA ILE A 169 -20.71 -26.17 15.25
C ILE A 169 -20.63 -26.30 16.77
N ILE A 170 -21.37 -25.47 17.51
CA ILE A 170 -21.40 -25.50 18.99
C ILE A 170 -21.81 -26.89 19.49
N LYS A 171 -22.86 -27.48 18.92
CA LYS A 171 -23.33 -28.83 19.28
C LYS A 171 -22.29 -29.92 19.01
N THR A 172 -21.46 -29.75 17.98
CA THR A 172 -20.40 -30.73 17.64
C THR A 172 -19.22 -30.64 18.62
N GLY A 173 -19.03 -29.48 19.26
CA GLY A 173 -17.97 -29.24 20.24
C GLY A 173 -16.62 -28.90 19.59
N PRO A 174 -15.81 -28.04 20.22
CA PRO A 174 -14.64 -27.41 19.59
C PRO A 174 -13.38 -28.31 19.55
N ASP A 175 -13.53 -29.62 19.34
CA ASP A 175 -12.40 -30.55 19.19
C ASP A 175 -11.92 -30.58 17.73
N TYR A 176 -10.60 -30.49 17.51
CA TYR A 176 -10.00 -30.61 16.18
C TYR A 176 -10.27 -31.99 15.53
N LYS A 177 -10.52 -33.04 16.33
CA LYS A 177 -10.93 -34.37 15.83
C LYS A 177 -12.24 -34.29 15.04
N ASN A 178 -13.08 -33.30 15.35
CA ASN A 178 -14.34 -33.04 14.67
C ASN A 178 -14.20 -32.17 13.41
N TYR A 179 -12.97 -31.84 12.97
CA TYR A 179 -12.74 -30.99 11.81
C TYR A 179 -13.57 -31.39 10.57
N SER A 180 -13.65 -32.69 10.25
CA SER A 180 -14.43 -33.17 9.10
C SER A 180 -15.92 -32.86 9.24
N ALA A 181 -16.47 -32.96 10.45
CA ALA A 181 -17.84 -32.59 10.74
C ALA A 181 -18.05 -31.07 10.64
N HIS A 182 -17.15 -30.28 11.25
CA HIS A 182 -17.20 -28.82 11.18
C HIS A 182 -17.11 -28.31 9.72
N TYR A 183 -16.19 -28.84 8.93
CA TYR A 183 -16.04 -28.47 7.52
C TYR A 183 -17.32 -28.78 6.73
N ARG A 184 -17.92 -29.96 6.95
CA ARG A 184 -19.19 -30.34 6.31
C ARG A 184 -20.32 -29.39 6.70
N ILE A 185 -20.48 -29.08 7.98
CA ILE A 185 -21.49 -28.13 8.49
C ILE A 185 -21.36 -26.79 7.79
N VAL A 186 -20.14 -26.21 7.78
CA VAL A 186 -19.90 -24.90 7.18
C VAL A 186 -20.18 -24.92 5.67
N ILE A 187 -19.70 -25.93 4.93
CA ILE A 187 -19.94 -26.01 3.48
C ILE A 187 -21.43 -26.17 3.16
N GLU A 188 -22.15 -27.02 3.89
CA GLU A 188 -23.60 -27.19 3.70
C GLU A 188 -24.36 -25.90 3.98
N SER A 189 -24.11 -25.25 5.12
CA SER A 189 -24.78 -24.00 5.48
C SER A 189 -24.46 -22.87 4.50
N PHE A 190 -23.20 -22.72 4.07
CA PHE A 190 -22.81 -21.67 3.13
C PHE A 190 -23.26 -21.94 1.68
N ARG A 191 -23.65 -23.18 1.34
CA ARG A 191 -24.32 -23.48 0.06
C ARG A 191 -25.78 -23.03 0.05
N LYS A 192 -26.43 -23.01 1.21
CA LYS A 192 -27.82 -22.52 1.36
C LYS A 192 -27.93 -21.00 1.33
N THR A 193 -26.82 -20.26 1.50
CA THR A 193 -26.82 -18.79 1.50
C THR A 193 -26.67 -18.18 0.11
N ASP A 194 -27.46 -17.15 -0.16
CA ASP A 194 -27.28 -16.24 -1.31
C ASP A 194 -26.45 -15.00 -0.95
N TYR A 195 -25.95 -14.92 0.29
CA TYR A 195 -25.11 -13.83 0.77
C TYR A 195 -23.93 -13.55 -0.16
N LYS A 196 -23.90 -12.33 -0.73
CA LYS A 196 -22.89 -11.91 -1.72
C LYS A 196 -21.45 -12.10 -1.24
N ASP A 197 -21.20 -11.95 0.06
CA ASP A 197 -19.89 -12.05 0.67
C ASP A 197 -19.62 -13.42 1.33
N ARG A 198 -20.41 -14.46 1.03
CA ARG A 198 -20.27 -15.80 1.65
C ARG A 198 -18.85 -16.38 1.56
N LYS A 199 -18.13 -16.15 0.46
CA LYS A 199 -16.73 -16.60 0.30
C LYS A 199 -15.78 -15.88 1.25
N ILE A 200 -16.00 -14.58 1.45
CA ILE A 200 -15.21 -13.76 2.39
C ILE A 200 -15.52 -14.20 3.82
N LEU A 201 -16.79 -14.37 4.15
CA LEU A 201 -17.23 -14.84 5.46
C LEU A 201 -16.64 -16.23 5.77
N PHE A 202 -16.74 -17.19 4.84
CA PHE A 202 -16.10 -18.50 4.96
C PHE A 202 -14.59 -18.38 5.19
N SER A 203 -13.92 -17.54 4.40
CA SER A 203 -12.48 -17.35 4.49
C SER A 203 -12.03 -16.73 5.81
N LYS A 204 -12.88 -15.95 6.47
CA LYS A 204 -12.56 -15.31 7.75
C LYS A 204 -12.95 -16.18 8.93
N ALA A 205 -14.14 -16.79 8.88
CA ALA A 205 -14.69 -17.56 9.98
C ALA A 205 -14.06 -18.95 10.12
N PHE A 206 -13.84 -19.68 9.02
CA PHE A 206 -13.47 -21.10 9.11
C PHE A 206 -12.02 -21.42 8.72
N MET A 207 -11.44 -20.68 7.77
CA MET A 207 -10.08 -20.95 7.31
C MET A 207 -9.01 -20.91 8.43
N PRO A 208 -9.10 -20.04 9.47
CA PRO A 208 -8.15 -20.09 10.59
C PRO A 208 -8.11 -21.45 11.28
N ALA A 209 -9.28 -22.00 11.69
CA ALA A 209 -9.38 -23.32 12.30
C ALA A 209 -8.88 -24.44 11.35
N GLN A 210 -9.22 -24.36 10.05
CA GLN A 210 -8.70 -25.29 9.05
C GLN A 210 -7.17 -25.29 8.97
N ARG A 211 -6.52 -24.12 9.10
CA ARG A 211 -5.06 -24.01 9.05
C ARG A 211 -4.41 -24.66 10.26
N VAL A 212 -4.99 -24.48 11.45
CA VAL A 212 -4.56 -25.15 12.69
C VAL A 212 -4.63 -26.68 12.52
N TYR A 213 -5.77 -27.19 12.04
CA TYR A 213 -5.93 -28.62 11.73
C TYR A 213 -4.90 -29.11 10.70
N THR A 214 -4.68 -28.34 9.63
CA THR A 214 -3.73 -28.70 8.56
C THR A 214 -2.28 -28.76 9.08
N PHE A 215 -1.89 -27.85 9.99
CA PHE A 215 -0.59 -27.90 10.65
C PHE A 215 -0.43 -29.19 11.44
N ARG A 216 -1.40 -29.51 12.30
CA ARG A 216 -1.41 -30.76 13.08
C ARG A 216 -1.25 -31.98 12.19
N LYS A 217 -2.11 -32.08 11.18
CA LYS A 217 -2.14 -33.20 10.25
C LYS A 217 -0.77 -33.41 9.60
N LYS A 218 -0.11 -32.34 9.14
CA LYS A 218 1.23 -32.42 8.54
C LYS A 218 2.30 -32.90 9.52
N MET A 219 2.28 -32.41 10.76
CA MET A 219 3.21 -32.88 11.79
C MET A 219 2.97 -34.37 12.09
N THR A 220 1.72 -34.80 12.23
CA THR A 220 1.37 -36.22 12.46
C THR A 220 1.78 -37.11 11.30
N GLU A 221 1.45 -36.74 10.05
CA GLU A 221 1.83 -37.47 8.83
C GLU A 221 3.35 -37.54 8.63
N GLY A 222 4.08 -36.54 9.12
CA GLY A 222 5.54 -36.53 9.14
C GLY A 222 6.17 -37.34 10.28
N GLY A 223 5.38 -38.09 11.05
CA GLY A 223 5.88 -38.99 12.09
C GLY A 223 6.09 -38.32 13.46
N PHE A 224 5.43 -37.19 13.75
CA PHE A 224 5.49 -36.60 15.09
C PHE A 224 5.11 -37.63 16.17
N GLY A 225 6.00 -37.83 17.15
CA GLY A 225 5.88 -38.87 18.19
C GLY A 225 6.64 -40.18 17.89
N GLN A 226 7.15 -40.34 16.67
CA GLN A 226 7.96 -41.49 16.23
C GLN A 226 9.39 -41.08 15.80
N VAL A 227 9.59 -39.81 15.47
CA VAL A 227 10.88 -39.25 15.06
C VAL A 227 11.80 -38.99 16.25
N ARG A 228 13.12 -39.10 16.02
CA ARG A 228 14.15 -38.75 17.01
C ARG A 228 14.17 -37.25 17.28
N ASP A 229 14.79 -36.87 18.39
CA ASP A 229 14.93 -35.49 18.86
C ASP A 229 15.43 -34.48 17.81
N ASN A 230 16.42 -34.85 16.99
CA ASN A 230 16.94 -33.95 15.94
C ASN A 230 16.01 -33.90 14.70
N GLU A 231 15.34 -35.03 14.39
CA GLU A 231 14.37 -35.14 13.30
C GLU A 231 13.09 -34.35 13.62
N LEU A 232 12.73 -34.22 14.90
CA LEU A 232 11.59 -33.41 15.34
C LEU A 232 11.76 -31.93 14.98
N ARG A 233 12.95 -31.37 15.19
CA ARG A 233 13.26 -29.96 14.86
C ARG A 233 13.26 -29.74 13.35
N GLU A 234 13.80 -30.68 12.60
CA GLU A 234 13.72 -30.66 11.13
C GLU A 234 12.26 -30.71 10.66
N LEU A 235 11.46 -31.67 11.13
CA LEU A 235 10.05 -31.82 10.78
C LEU A 235 9.26 -30.53 11.06
N PHE A 236 9.46 -29.94 12.24
CA PHE A 236 8.82 -28.69 12.63
C PHE A 236 9.20 -27.54 11.68
N THR A 237 10.48 -27.40 11.37
CA THR A 237 11.01 -26.37 10.46
C THR A 237 10.48 -26.55 9.04
N ARG A 238 10.51 -27.78 8.50
CA ARG A 238 9.96 -28.11 7.17
C ARG A 238 8.48 -27.78 7.08
N THR A 239 7.73 -28.06 8.14
CA THR A 239 6.28 -27.80 8.19
C THR A 239 5.96 -26.30 8.18
N LEU A 240 6.76 -25.48 8.88
CA LEU A 240 6.58 -24.03 8.98
C LEU A 240 7.09 -23.25 7.76
N PHE A 241 8.27 -23.60 7.25
CA PHE A 241 9.01 -22.78 6.28
C PHE A 241 9.16 -23.41 4.91
N GLY A 242 9.10 -24.75 4.79
CA GLY A 242 9.38 -25.46 3.54
C GLY A 242 8.48 -25.03 2.37
N ASN A 243 7.25 -24.62 2.68
CA ASN A 243 6.29 -24.13 1.70
C ASN A 243 6.54 -22.69 1.20
N SER A 244 7.43 -21.96 1.87
CA SER A 244 7.81 -20.58 1.55
C SER A 244 9.06 -20.49 0.68
N VAL A 245 9.77 -21.60 0.49
CA VAL A 245 10.98 -21.67 -0.35
C VAL A 245 10.66 -21.18 -1.77
N ALA A 246 11.51 -20.32 -2.31
CA ALA A 246 11.39 -19.75 -3.63
C ALA A 246 11.53 -20.84 -4.71
N LYS A 247 10.67 -20.77 -5.71
CA LYS A 247 10.67 -21.62 -6.90
C LYS A 247 10.31 -20.79 -8.12
N THR A 248 10.97 -21.04 -9.23
CA THR A 248 10.69 -20.40 -10.51
C THR A 248 9.72 -21.25 -11.31
N VAL A 249 8.66 -20.61 -11.79
CA VAL A 249 7.68 -21.25 -12.66
C VAL A 249 7.42 -20.42 -13.90
N PRO A 250 7.05 -21.06 -15.03
CA PRO A 250 6.69 -20.32 -16.23
C PRO A 250 5.32 -19.62 -16.06
N VAL A 251 5.20 -18.38 -16.54
CA VAL A 251 3.94 -17.63 -16.62
C VAL A 251 3.06 -18.18 -17.75
N ASN A 252 3.68 -18.57 -18.87
CA ASN A 252 3.02 -19.18 -20.02
C ASN A 252 3.70 -20.49 -20.42
N LYS A 253 2.92 -21.57 -20.51
CA LYS A 253 3.42 -22.90 -20.90
C LYS A 253 3.39 -23.19 -22.40
N ASN A 254 2.70 -22.37 -23.21
CA ASN A 254 2.44 -22.68 -24.63
C ASN A 254 3.46 -22.10 -25.61
N GLY A 255 4.70 -21.87 -25.18
CA GLY A 255 5.79 -21.36 -26.02
C GLY A 255 6.66 -20.40 -25.22
N LEU A 256 7.98 -20.61 -25.27
CA LEU A 256 9.02 -19.88 -24.53
C LEU A 256 9.31 -20.36 -23.09
N ALA A 257 9.19 -21.66 -22.79
CA ALA A 257 9.48 -22.20 -21.44
C ALA A 257 10.90 -21.86 -20.94
N ASP A 258 11.87 -21.79 -21.86
CA ASP A 258 13.28 -21.51 -21.52
C ASP A 258 13.62 -20.02 -21.48
N ASN A 259 12.70 -19.14 -21.89
CA ASN A 259 12.98 -17.71 -21.90
C ASN A 259 12.94 -17.13 -20.47
N PRO A 260 14.01 -16.46 -20.01
CA PRO A 260 14.03 -15.77 -18.71
C PRO A 260 12.82 -14.87 -18.47
N VAL A 261 12.31 -14.16 -19.50
CA VAL A 261 11.15 -13.26 -19.35
C VAL A 261 9.80 -13.96 -19.17
N ASN A 262 9.78 -15.30 -19.28
CA ASN A 262 8.60 -16.13 -19.03
C ASN A 262 8.65 -16.79 -17.65
N LYS A 263 9.68 -16.55 -16.84
CA LYS A 263 9.87 -17.15 -15.53
C LYS A 263 9.45 -16.18 -14.43
N VAL A 264 8.81 -16.66 -13.36
CA VAL A 264 8.50 -15.85 -12.17
C VAL A 264 8.74 -16.62 -10.88
N VAL A 265 9.07 -15.90 -9.81
CA VAL A 265 9.25 -16.51 -8.48
C VAL A 265 7.90 -16.69 -7.79
N VAL A 266 7.66 -17.91 -7.34
CA VAL A 266 6.55 -18.28 -6.46
C VAL A 266 7.10 -19.04 -5.25
N CYS A 267 6.31 -19.19 -4.20
CA CYS A 267 6.66 -20.10 -3.12
C CYS A 267 6.37 -21.56 -3.52
N GLN A 268 7.06 -22.53 -2.91
CA GLN A 268 6.87 -23.97 -3.09
C GLN A 268 5.39 -24.41 -3.01
N GLU A 269 4.61 -23.80 -2.11
CA GLU A 269 3.16 -24.08 -2.03
C GLU A 269 2.38 -23.63 -3.27
N CYS A 270 2.79 -22.51 -3.89
CA CYS A 270 2.17 -22.00 -5.10
C CYS A 270 2.71 -22.67 -6.36
N GLU A 271 3.90 -23.25 -6.32
CA GLU A 271 4.50 -23.99 -7.44
C GLU A 271 3.53 -25.04 -7.96
N THR A 272 3.04 -25.95 -7.10
CA THR A 272 2.09 -27.01 -7.47
C THR A 272 0.84 -26.47 -8.19
N LYS A 273 0.31 -25.33 -7.73
CA LYS A 273 -0.85 -24.67 -8.34
C LYS A 273 -0.52 -24.07 -9.72
N CYS A 274 0.73 -23.71 -9.95
CA CYS A 274 1.23 -23.17 -11.22
C CYS A 274 1.62 -24.30 -12.18
N THR A 275 2.23 -25.39 -11.70
CA THR A 275 2.69 -26.53 -12.51
C THR A 275 1.55 -27.41 -13.00
N HIS A 276 0.44 -27.53 -12.28
CA HIS A 276 -0.72 -28.33 -12.74
C HIS A 276 -1.77 -27.52 -13.54
N SER A 277 -1.63 -26.20 -13.62
CA SER A 277 -2.56 -25.36 -14.40
C SER A 277 -2.00 -25.02 -15.77
N LYS A 278 -2.85 -25.00 -16.81
CA LYS A 278 -2.49 -24.50 -18.15
C LYS A 278 -2.13 -23.00 -18.13
N TYR A 279 -2.63 -22.28 -17.13
CA TYR A 279 -2.46 -20.84 -16.95
C TYR A 279 -1.86 -20.52 -15.58
N PHE A 280 -1.02 -19.50 -15.50
CA PHE A 280 -0.44 -19.05 -14.23
C PHE A 280 -1.52 -18.62 -13.22
N PHE A 281 -2.61 -18.00 -13.71
CA PHE A 281 -3.81 -17.69 -12.94
C PHE A 281 -5.02 -18.48 -13.45
N SER A 282 -5.86 -18.93 -12.54
CA SER A 282 -7.09 -19.69 -12.83
C SER A 282 -8.33 -18.81 -12.77
N LYS A 283 -9.44 -19.25 -13.41
CA LYS A 283 -10.76 -18.58 -13.30
C LYS A 283 -11.29 -18.52 -11.85
N ALA A 284 -10.82 -19.41 -10.98
CA ALA A 284 -11.21 -19.45 -9.57
C ALA A 284 -10.43 -18.44 -8.70
N ASP A 285 -9.34 -17.87 -9.21
CA ASP A 285 -8.53 -16.92 -8.47
C ASP A 285 -9.24 -15.56 -8.34
N THR A 286 -9.11 -14.93 -7.17
CA THR A 286 -9.71 -13.61 -6.93
C THR A 286 -8.85 -12.52 -7.58
N TYR A 287 -9.36 -11.94 -8.66
CA TYR A 287 -8.65 -10.99 -9.51
C TYR A 287 -7.90 -9.87 -8.76
N PRO A 288 -8.50 -9.14 -7.79
CA PRO A 288 -7.78 -8.12 -7.03
C PRO A 288 -6.56 -8.65 -6.24
N ILE A 289 -6.65 -9.86 -5.67
CA ILE A 289 -5.59 -10.43 -4.83
C ILE A 289 -4.40 -10.85 -5.68
N VAL A 290 -4.69 -11.50 -6.80
CA VAL A 290 -3.67 -11.98 -7.73
C VAL A 290 -2.97 -10.81 -8.42
N LYS A 291 -3.72 -9.81 -8.88
CA LYS A 291 -3.17 -8.58 -9.45
C LYS A 291 -2.25 -7.87 -8.47
N LYS A 292 -2.67 -7.74 -7.21
CA LYS A 292 -1.85 -7.15 -6.15
C LYS A 292 -0.55 -7.92 -5.93
N SER A 293 -0.63 -9.26 -5.88
CA SER A 293 0.54 -10.11 -5.64
C SER A 293 1.58 -10.00 -6.75
N LEU A 294 1.14 -10.04 -8.01
CA LEU A 294 2.03 -9.87 -9.15
C LEU A 294 2.67 -8.47 -9.17
N LEU A 295 1.89 -7.42 -8.89
CA LEU A 295 2.43 -6.05 -8.84
C LEU A 295 3.45 -5.85 -7.71
N THR A 296 3.26 -6.51 -6.56
CA THR A 296 4.27 -6.50 -5.48
C THR A 296 5.54 -7.17 -5.96
N TYR A 297 5.45 -8.38 -6.51
CA TYR A 297 6.61 -9.10 -7.06
C TYR A 297 7.41 -8.28 -8.08
N LEU A 298 6.72 -7.65 -9.04
CA LEU A 298 7.36 -6.81 -10.05
C LEU A 298 8.07 -5.58 -9.44
N ARG A 299 7.56 -5.03 -8.33
CA ARG A 299 8.23 -3.96 -7.59
C ARG A 299 9.47 -4.46 -6.87
N ASP A 300 9.40 -5.64 -6.25
CA ASP A 300 10.55 -6.22 -5.54
C ASP A 300 11.72 -6.46 -6.50
N LEU A 301 11.44 -7.02 -7.67
CA LEU A 301 12.46 -7.19 -8.71
C LEU A 301 13.03 -5.87 -9.21
N ASN A 302 12.20 -4.85 -9.41
CA ASN A 302 12.69 -3.53 -9.80
C ASN A 302 13.60 -2.91 -8.71
N MET A 303 13.24 -3.10 -7.44
CA MET A 303 14.09 -2.66 -6.32
C MET A 303 15.40 -3.45 -6.22
N ALA A 304 15.35 -4.77 -6.43
CA ALA A 304 16.53 -5.62 -6.46
C ALA A 304 17.47 -5.22 -7.61
N ASN A 305 16.92 -4.93 -8.80
CA ASN A 305 17.69 -4.44 -9.94
C ASN A 305 18.38 -3.10 -9.64
N LYS A 306 17.64 -2.13 -9.09
CA LYS A 306 18.19 -0.82 -8.71
C LYS A 306 19.28 -0.88 -7.65
N SER A 307 19.24 -1.89 -6.78
CA SER A 307 20.26 -2.10 -5.76
C SER A 307 21.42 -2.97 -6.23
N GLY A 308 21.45 -3.36 -7.52
CA GLY A 308 22.49 -4.22 -8.08
C GLY A 308 22.46 -5.66 -7.58
N LYS A 309 21.35 -6.10 -6.96
CA LYS A 309 21.19 -7.48 -6.43
C LYS A 309 20.85 -8.49 -7.51
N ILE A 310 20.36 -8.02 -8.66
CA ILE A 310 20.08 -8.81 -9.85
C ILE A 310 20.22 -7.90 -11.06
N ASP A 311 20.63 -8.47 -12.18
CA ASP A 311 20.52 -7.82 -13.48
C ASP A 311 19.28 -8.36 -14.19
N ILE A 312 18.27 -7.51 -14.37
CA ILE A 312 17.09 -7.84 -15.17
C ILE A 312 17.01 -6.92 -16.38
N PRO A 313 16.61 -7.43 -17.55
CA PRO A 313 16.30 -6.59 -18.70
C PRO A 313 15.32 -5.48 -18.34
N ASN A 314 15.57 -4.28 -18.85
CA ASN A 314 14.68 -3.13 -18.67
C ASN A 314 13.23 -3.43 -19.11
N ASP A 315 13.04 -4.40 -20.02
CA ASP A 315 11.74 -4.83 -20.52
C ASP A 315 11.15 -6.06 -19.82
N TYR A 316 11.89 -6.73 -18.91
CA TYR A 316 11.44 -7.93 -18.21
C TYR A 316 10.12 -7.70 -17.47
N VAL A 317 10.06 -6.62 -16.69
CA VAL A 317 8.87 -6.24 -15.91
C VAL A 317 7.66 -6.04 -16.82
N PHE A 318 7.86 -5.41 -17.98
CA PHE A 318 6.81 -5.18 -18.96
C PHE A 318 6.38 -6.46 -19.68
N LYS A 319 7.33 -7.34 -19.99
CA LYS A 319 7.07 -8.63 -20.65
C LYS A 319 6.31 -9.58 -19.74
N VAL A 320 6.71 -9.73 -18.48
CA VAL A 320 5.97 -10.55 -17.49
C VAL A 320 4.56 -10.03 -17.27
N ALA A 321 4.41 -8.71 -17.12
CA ALA A 321 3.10 -8.05 -17.02
C ALA A 321 2.22 -8.35 -18.25
N ARG A 322 2.79 -8.29 -19.45
CA ARG A 322 2.10 -8.60 -20.71
C ARG A 322 1.72 -10.08 -20.80
N TYR A 323 2.61 -11.01 -20.46
CA TYR A 323 2.29 -12.45 -20.44
C TYR A 323 1.17 -12.78 -19.46
N ALA A 324 1.17 -12.16 -18.28
CA ALA A 324 0.09 -12.31 -17.30
C ALA A 324 -1.26 -11.75 -17.79
N SER A 325 -1.25 -10.75 -18.66
CA SER A 325 -2.46 -10.11 -19.20
C SER A 325 -3.11 -10.86 -20.37
N TYR A 326 -2.42 -11.83 -20.97
CA TYR A 326 -2.74 -12.28 -22.33
C TYR A 326 -3.93 -13.27 -22.45
N LYS A 327 -4.44 -13.92 -21.38
CA LYS A 327 -5.62 -14.82 -21.46
C LYS A 327 -6.44 -14.92 -20.17
N GLU A 328 -7.71 -15.32 -20.33
CA GLU A 328 -8.79 -15.25 -19.33
C GLU A 328 -8.56 -15.97 -17.97
N PRO A 329 -8.96 -15.33 -16.85
CA PRO A 329 -9.41 -13.95 -16.77
C PRO A 329 -8.20 -13.03 -16.96
N SER A 330 -8.18 -12.25 -18.04
CA SER A 330 -7.04 -11.46 -18.46
C SER A 330 -6.69 -10.48 -17.33
N LEU A 331 -5.44 -10.52 -16.87
CA LEU A 331 -4.96 -9.55 -15.88
C LEU A 331 -4.87 -8.16 -16.52
N ALA A 332 -5.96 -7.40 -16.52
CA ALA A 332 -6.00 -6.02 -16.98
C ALA A 332 -5.26 -5.09 -15.99
N LEU A 333 -4.05 -4.72 -16.36
CA LEU A 333 -3.29 -3.67 -15.69
C LEU A 333 -3.76 -2.30 -16.21
N SER A 334 -4.08 -1.38 -15.29
CA SER A 334 -4.47 -0.01 -15.63
C SER A 334 -3.24 0.83 -15.99
N ALA A 335 -3.48 2.03 -16.53
CA ALA A 335 -2.45 3.06 -16.70
C ALA A 335 -1.75 3.39 -15.37
N THR A 336 -2.46 3.33 -14.24
CA THR A 336 -1.91 3.54 -12.90
C THR A 336 -1.01 2.39 -12.45
N ASP A 337 -1.41 1.14 -12.74
CA ASP A 337 -0.61 -0.05 -12.40
C ASP A 337 0.69 -0.09 -13.21
N THR A 338 0.59 0.21 -14.51
CA THR A 338 1.76 0.36 -15.38
C THR A 338 2.56 1.61 -15.03
N GLY A 339 1.94 2.69 -14.57
CA GLY A 339 2.60 3.90 -14.06
C GLY A 339 3.52 3.64 -12.86
N ILE A 340 3.12 2.73 -11.97
CA ILE A 340 3.95 2.31 -10.83
C ILE A 340 5.15 1.46 -11.30
N LEU A 341 5.00 0.73 -12.40
CA LEU A 341 6.09 -0.02 -13.04
C LEU A 341 6.97 0.89 -13.94
N LYS A 342 6.40 1.98 -14.47
CA LYS A 342 7.02 3.05 -15.27
C LYS A 342 7.66 4.16 -14.44
N TYR A 343 7.86 4.00 -13.13
CA TYR A 343 8.53 5.01 -12.28
C TYR A 343 10.02 5.25 -12.63
N GLN A 344 10.43 4.89 -13.86
CA GLN A 344 11.67 5.21 -14.55
C GLN A 344 11.39 5.69 -15.98
N GLN A 345 10.61 6.75 -16.13
CA GLN A 345 10.98 7.78 -17.10
C GLN A 345 11.44 8.99 -16.30
N GLN A 346 12.73 8.98 -15.97
CA GLN A 346 13.55 10.15 -15.62
C GLN A 346 12.75 11.30 -15.00
N HIS A 347 12.31 11.14 -13.74
CA HIS A 347 12.20 12.34 -12.93
C HIS A 347 13.64 12.73 -12.65
N MET A 348 14.11 13.79 -13.30
CA MET A 348 15.36 14.40 -12.89
C MET A 348 15.24 14.72 -11.40
N THR A 349 16.06 14.06 -10.59
CA THR A 349 16.11 14.35 -9.16
C THR A 349 16.92 15.61 -8.98
N LEU A 350 16.40 16.54 -8.16
CA LEU A 350 17.19 17.69 -7.77
C LEU A 350 18.30 17.19 -6.84
N PRO A 351 19.58 17.53 -7.10
CA PRO A 351 20.70 17.08 -6.25
C PRO A 351 20.58 17.59 -4.80
N PHE A 352 19.78 18.64 -4.59
CA PHE A 352 19.43 19.20 -3.29
C PHE A 352 18.68 18.23 -2.37
N GLU A 353 18.07 17.15 -2.89
CA GLU A 353 17.32 16.18 -2.07
C GLU A 353 18.16 15.44 -1.02
N LYS A 354 19.49 15.44 -1.21
CA LYS A 354 20.48 14.80 -0.32
C LYS A 354 21.09 15.77 0.68
N LEU A 355 20.73 17.05 0.62
CA LEU A 355 21.33 18.10 1.44
C LEU A 355 20.36 18.54 2.54
N SER A 356 20.89 18.60 3.76
CA SER A 356 20.14 19.02 4.96
C SER A 356 19.82 20.52 4.94
N ASP A 357 19.02 20.97 5.92
CA ASP A 357 18.78 22.40 6.21
C ASP A 357 18.10 23.21 5.10
N ILE A 358 17.49 22.55 4.12
CA ILE A 358 16.68 23.22 3.11
C ILE A 358 15.27 23.43 3.65
N THR A 359 14.79 24.67 3.65
CA THR A 359 13.42 25.00 4.03
C THR A 359 12.46 24.87 2.86
N CYS A 360 11.26 24.33 3.09
CA CYS A 360 10.23 24.23 2.08
C CYS A 360 9.78 25.64 1.64
N PRO A 361 9.82 25.98 0.34
CA PRO A 361 9.41 27.29 -0.16
C PRO A 361 7.90 27.56 0.04
N GLY A 362 7.07 26.52 0.20
CA GLY A 362 5.63 26.70 0.41
C GLY A 362 5.21 26.93 1.86
N CYS A 363 5.90 26.34 2.85
CA CYS A 363 5.46 26.40 4.25
C CYS A 363 6.56 26.68 5.27
N GLY A 364 7.80 26.85 4.84
CA GLY A 364 8.93 27.18 5.69
C GLY A 364 9.45 26.04 6.57
N VAL A 365 8.84 24.84 6.52
CA VAL A 365 9.33 23.69 7.30
C VAL A 365 10.72 23.27 6.83
N ARG A 366 11.63 22.94 7.75
CA ARG A 366 12.91 22.33 7.40
C ARG A 366 12.64 20.94 6.81
N MET A 367 13.00 20.74 5.56
CA MET A 367 12.77 19.47 4.88
C MET A 367 13.75 18.42 5.38
N LEU A 368 13.27 17.19 5.50
CA LEU A 368 14.11 16.02 5.78
C LEU A 368 14.57 15.40 4.47
N THR A 369 15.86 15.13 4.35
CA THR A 369 16.36 14.21 3.31
C THR A 369 15.79 12.81 3.54
N PHE A 370 15.80 11.95 2.51
CA PHE A 370 15.38 10.56 2.66
C PHE A 370 16.22 9.80 3.71
N ASP A 371 17.52 10.10 3.79
CA ASP A 371 18.41 9.48 4.76
C ASP A 371 18.15 9.95 6.19
N GLU A 372 17.91 11.24 6.41
CA GLU A 372 17.52 11.77 7.73
C GLU A 372 16.18 11.19 8.19
N TYR A 373 15.20 11.12 7.29
CA TYR A 373 13.92 10.49 7.60
C TYR A 373 14.08 8.98 7.91
N GLY A 374 14.88 8.26 7.14
CA GLY A 374 15.18 6.84 7.39
C GLY A 374 15.88 6.59 8.73
N LYS A 375 16.79 7.49 9.14
CA LYS A 375 17.41 7.46 10.49
C LYS A 375 16.37 7.71 11.58
N LEU A 376 15.49 8.71 11.40
CA LEU A 376 14.39 8.99 12.33
C LEU A 376 13.44 7.81 12.46
N GLU A 377 13.05 7.15 11.37
CA GLU A 377 12.19 5.97 11.41
C GLU A 377 12.80 4.82 12.23
N LYS A 378 14.10 4.56 12.04
CA LYS A 378 14.84 3.55 12.82
C LYS A 378 14.88 3.91 14.31
N THR A 379 15.11 5.17 14.65
CA THR A 379 15.11 5.65 16.04
C THR A 379 13.73 5.53 16.68
N ILE A 380 12.67 5.89 15.94
CA ILE A 380 11.28 5.75 16.38
C ILE A 380 10.94 4.27 16.63
N ALA A 381 11.31 3.36 15.72
CA ALA A 381 11.02 1.92 15.83
C ALA A 381 11.75 1.19 16.99
N LYS A 382 12.85 1.76 17.48
CA LYS A 382 13.59 1.30 18.66
C LYS A 382 13.03 1.84 19.98
N THR A 383 12.11 2.80 19.93
CA THR A 383 11.57 3.47 21.11
C THR A 383 10.40 2.69 21.68
N ASN A 384 10.48 2.33 22.97
CA ASN A 384 9.45 1.53 23.66
C ASN A 384 8.57 2.35 24.62
N LYS A 385 8.89 3.63 24.86
CA LYS A 385 8.17 4.51 25.80
C LYS A 385 7.58 5.71 25.08
N LEU A 386 6.32 6.05 25.38
CA LEU A 386 5.63 7.20 24.80
C LEU A 386 6.37 8.53 25.06
N ILE A 387 6.98 8.68 26.24
CA ILE A 387 7.70 9.90 26.60
C ILE A 387 8.93 10.14 25.70
N ASP A 388 9.60 9.08 25.28
CA ASP A 388 10.77 9.19 24.40
C ASP A 388 10.35 9.62 22.99
N LEU A 389 9.16 9.20 22.52
CA LEU A 389 8.55 9.72 21.29
C LEU A 389 8.28 11.23 21.38
N THR A 390 7.80 11.73 22.52
CA THR A 390 7.63 13.19 22.71
C THR A 390 8.97 13.93 22.66
N ARG A 391 10.04 13.35 23.23
CA ARG A 391 11.38 13.94 23.17
C ARG A 391 11.86 14.06 21.72
N LEU A 392 11.64 13.04 20.90
CA LEU A 392 11.97 13.06 19.47
C LEU A 392 11.20 14.16 18.71
N ILE A 393 9.90 14.32 19.01
CA ILE A 393 9.08 15.41 18.44
C ILE A 393 9.68 16.78 18.77
N TYR A 394 10.05 17.02 20.03
CA TYR A 394 10.64 18.30 20.45
C TYR A 394 12.01 18.56 19.82
N GLN A 395 12.90 17.55 19.80
CA GLN A 395 14.23 17.65 19.22
C GLN A 395 14.18 17.97 17.72
N ASN A 396 13.15 17.48 17.01
CA ASN A 396 12.99 17.64 15.57
C ASN A 396 11.83 18.59 15.22
N LYS A 397 11.47 19.53 16.12
CA LYS A 397 10.32 20.43 15.92
C LYS A 397 10.38 21.24 14.63
N ALA A 398 11.60 21.59 14.17
CA ALA A 398 11.82 22.33 12.91
C ALA A 398 11.40 21.52 11.67
N ASN A 399 11.35 20.19 11.79
CA ASN A 399 10.95 19.25 10.75
C ASN A 399 9.46 18.87 10.85
N ILE A 400 8.64 19.62 11.58
CA ILE A 400 7.20 19.39 11.67
C ILE A 400 6.48 20.53 10.95
N SER A 401 5.61 20.17 10.01
CA SER A 401 4.84 21.14 9.23
C SER A 401 4.02 22.06 10.15
N PRO A 402 4.08 23.40 9.98
CA PRO A 402 3.34 24.34 10.82
C PRO A 402 1.84 24.05 10.92
N HIS A 403 1.25 23.51 9.86
CA HIS A 403 -0.18 23.19 9.78
C HIS A 403 -0.62 22.09 10.76
N ILE A 404 0.27 21.17 11.12
CA ILE A 404 -0.02 20.03 12.01
C ILE A 404 0.73 20.14 13.34
N PHE A 405 1.52 21.20 13.53
CA PHE A 405 2.32 21.39 14.73
C PHE A 405 1.44 21.45 15.99
N HIS A 406 0.25 22.03 15.92
CA HIS A 406 -0.71 22.04 17.03
C HIS A 406 -1.12 20.62 17.45
N ILE A 407 -1.33 19.69 16.51
CA ILE A 407 -1.66 18.28 16.80
C ILE A 407 -0.48 17.58 17.48
N ALA A 408 0.74 17.82 16.99
CA ALA A 408 1.95 17.29 17.61
C ALA A 408 2.14 17.82 19.05
N LYS A 409 1.82 19.11 19.28
CA LYS A 409 1.86 19.73 20.61
C LYS A 409 0.83 19.11 21.56
N GLU A 410 -0.40 18.87 21.08
CA GLU A 410 -1.43 18.19 21.88
C GLU A 410 -1.04 16.75 22.24
N TYR A 411 -0.49 15.99 21.31
CA TYR A 411 0.08 14.67 21.58
C TYR A 411 1.13 14.72 22.69
N CYS A 412 2.11 15.63 22.57
CA CYS A 412 3.17 15.78 23.55
C CYS A 412 2.66 16.21 24.92
N ARG A 413 1.68 17.14 24.95
CA ARG A 413 1.04 17.60 26.17
C ARG A 413 0.33 16.45 26.88
N PHE A 414 -0.51 15.70 26.15
CA PHE A 414 -1.29 14.59 26.69
C PHE A 414 -0.41 13.47 27.26
N VAL A 415 0.62 13.06 26.51
CA VAL A 415 1.57 12.04 26.98
C VAL A 415 2.36 12.52 28.19
N LYS A 416 2.79 13.78 28.22
CA LYS A 416 3.53 14.35 29.35
C LYS A 416 2.68 14.41 30.62
N THR A 417 1.39 14.75 30.52
CA THR A 417 0.48 14.83 31.67
C THR A 417 0.03 13.46 32.16
N ASN A 418 0.08 12.41 31.33
CA ASN A 418 -0.25 11.06 31.76
C ASN A 418 0.75 10.01 31.25
N PRO A 419 1.98 9.98 31.80
CA PRO A 419 3.09 9.18 31.26
C PRO A 419 2.89 7.66 31.36
N ARG A 420 1.90 7.19 32.13
CA ARG A 420 1.59 5.77 32.35
C ARG A 420 0.41 5.26 31.51
N MET A 421 -0.15 6.07 30.62
CA MET A 421 -1.28 5.66 29.78
C MET A 421 -0.89 4.61 28.73
N SER A 422 -1.85 3.81 28.30
CA SER A 422 -1.66 2.89 27.17
C SER A 422 -1.78 3.61 25.82
N ASP A 423 -1.14 3.06 24.79
CA ASP A 423 -1.20 3.58 23.42
C ASP A 423 -2.65 3.65 22.87
N LYS A 424 -3.53 2.76 23.33
CA LYS A 424 -4.98 2.78 23.01
C LYS A 424 -5.66 4.05 23.53
N ILE A 425 -5.28 4.53 24.72
CA ILE A 425 -5.83 5.77 25.32
C ILE A 425 -5.29 6.99 24.54
N VAL A 426 -4.00 7.01 24.22
CA VAL A 426 -3.39 8.05 23.38
C VAL A 426 -4.12 8.15 22.04
N LYS A 427 -4.32 7.02 21.37
CA LYS A 427 -5.02 6.92 20.10
C LYS A 427 -6.42 7.54 20.18
N ARG A 428 -7.23 7.13 21.17
CA ARG A 428 -8.58 7.66 21.37
C ARG A 428 -8.58 9.18 21.57
N HIS A 429 -7.70 9.68 22.44
CA HIS A 429 -7.59 11.12 22.68
C HIS A 429 -7.23 11.90 21.41
N MET A 430 -6.25 11.40 20.65
CA MET A 430 -5.85 12.06 19.40
C MET A 430 -6.93 12.02 18.32
N TYR A 431 -7.81 11.00 18.34
CA TYR A 431 -8.97 10.94 17.45
C TYR A 431 -9.95 12.07 17.79
N GLU A 432 -10.23 12.28 19.08
CA GLU A 432 -11.09 13.37 19.55
C GLU A 432 -10.51 14.74 19.20
N VAL A 433 -9.20 14.95 19.43
CA VAL A 433 -8.50 16.20 19.07
C VAL A 433 -8.64 16.51 17.58
N VAL A 434 -8.39 15.53 16.70
CA VAL A 434 -8.50 15.73 15.25
C VAL A 434 -9.95 15.92 14.83
N THR A 435 -10.90 15.17 15.41
CA THR A 435 -12.33 15.31 15.11
C THR A 435 -12.83 16.72 15.43
N ASN A 436 -12.51 17.23 16.62
CA ASN A 436 -12.87 18.58 17.04
C ASN A 436 -12.22 19.65 16.14
N SER A 437 -10.95 19.46 15.77
CA SER A 437 -10.24 20.36 14.85
C SER A 437 -10.88 20.37 13.45
N ASN A 438 -11.35 19.22 12.96
CA ASN A 438 -12.04 19.11 11.68
C ASN A 438 -13.42 19.76 11.72
N HIS A 439 -14.19 19.57 12.81
CA HIS A 439 -15.47 20.27 12.99
C HIS A 439 -15.31 21.78 12.93
N ASN A 440 -14.23 22.32 13.50
CA ASN A 440 -13.95 23.76 13.42
C ASN A 440 -13.64 24.22 11.98
N ASP A 441 -12.90 23.43 11.20
CA ASP A 441 -12.63 23.73 9.79
C ASP A 441 -13.92 23.71 8.95
N ILE A 442 -14.83 22.76 9.20
CA ILE A 442 -16.12 22.68 8.51
C ILE A 442 -17.03 23.86 8.89
N ARG A 443 -17.11 24.22 10.18
CA ARG A 443 -17.88 25.40 10.61
C ARG A 443 -17.39 26.67 9.94
N GLN A 444 -16.08 26.84 9.75
CA GLN A 444 -15.53 27.98 9.01
C GLN A 444 -15.99 28.00 7.55
N ILE A 445 -16.08 26.84 6.90
CA ILE A 445 -16.65 26.72 5.55
C ILE A 445 -18.12 27.17 5.55
N LEU A 446 -18.94 26.60 6.43
CA LEU A 446 -20.37 26.91 6.52
C LEU A 446 -20.60 28.40 6.81
N ASN A 447 -19.86 28.98 7.75
CA ASN A 447 -19.94 30.42 8.07
C ASN A 447 -19.57 31.29 6.87
N ARG A 448 -18.56 30.88 6.07
CA ARG A 448 -18.16 31.64 4.88
C ARG A 448 -19.21 31.58 3.78
N ILE A 449 -19.85 30.42 3.59
CA ILE A 449 -20.98 30.27 2.66
C ILE A 449 -22.15 31.15 3.09
N ASN A 450 -22.55 31.09 4.37
CA ASN A 450 -23.64 31.92 4.91
C ASN A 450 -23.35 33.42 4.74
N TYR A 451 -22.13 33.86 5.06
CA TYR A 451 -21.73 35.25 4.86
C TYR A 451 -21.92 35.70 3.42
N ILE A 452 -21.53 34.89 2.43
CA ILE A 452 -21.72 35.21 1.01
C ILE A 452 -23.21 35.26 0.65
N LEU A 453 -24.01 34.30 1.12
CA LEU A 453 -25.46 34.27 0.91
C LEU A 453 -26.18 35.50 1.49
N GLU A 454 -25.74 36.00 2.65
CA GLU A 454 -26.34 37.14 3.35
C GLU A 454 -25.89 38.49 2.80
N THR A 455 -24.63 38.61 2.38
CA THR A 455 -24.02 39.91 2.06
C THR A 455 -23.87 40.20 0.57
N ASN A 456 -23.86 39.17 -0.30
CA ASN A 456 -23.70 39.36 -1.73
C ASN A 456 -25.05 39.50 -2.44
N ASN A 457 -25.50 40.75 -2.59
CA ASN A 457 -26.74 41.10 -3.30
C ASN A 457 -26.68 40.84 -4.82
N GLY A 458 -25.49 40.63 -5.39
CA GLY A 458 -25.28 40.38 -6.81
C GLY A 458 -25.48 38.93 -7.26
N LEU A 459 -25.72 38.00 -6.34
CA LEU A 459 -25.93 36.60 -6.66
C LEU A 459 -27.25 36.37 -7.40
N THR A 460 -27.18 35.67 -8.53
CA THR A 460 -28.34 35.15 -9.26
C THR A 460 -29.11 34.12 -8.43
N ARG A 461 -30.36 33.86 -8.81
CA ARG A 461 -31.19 32.83 -8.17
C ARG A 461 -30.55 31.44 -8.23
N THR A 462 -29.87 31.12 -9.34
CA THR A 462 -29.19 29.84 -9.55
C THR A 462 -27.99 29.71 -8.61
N GLU A 463 -27.14 30.73 -8.51
CA GLU A 463 -25.97 30.72 -7.62
C GLU A 463 -26.37 30.59 -6.14
N LYS A 464 -27.43 31.31 -5.71
CA LYS A 464 -27.97 31.15 -4.35
C LYS A 464 -28.45 29.72 -4.09
N ALA A 465 -29.13 29.10 -5.06
CA ALA A 465 -29.60 27.72 -4.93
C ALA A 465 -28.44 26.71 -4.87
N GLU A 466 -27.36 26.93 -5.63
CA GLU A 466 -26.16 26.08 -5.58
C GLU A 466 -25.40 26.21 -4.26
N LEU A 467 -25.23 27.43 -3.75
CA LEU A 467 -24.61 27.67 -2.45
C LEU A 467 -25.41 27.05 -1.30
N LEU A 468 -26.75 27.14 -1.34
CA LEU A 468 -27.61 26.47 -0.36
C LEU A 468 -27.48 24.94 -0.44
N ARG A 469 -27.45 24.36 -1.65
CA ARG A 469 -27.19 22.91 -1.82
C ARG A 469 -25.83 22.50 -1.27
N LEU A 470 -24.79 23.31 -1.52
CA LEU A 470 -23.46 23.09 -0.98
C LEU A 470 -23.46 23.16 0.56
N TYR A 471 -24.12 24.18 1.12
CA TYR A 471 -24.29 24.35 2.56
C TYR A 471 -24.98 23.14 3.18
N ASP A 472 -26.14 22.74 2.66
CA ASP A 472 -26.93 21.62 3.17
C ASP A 472 -26.13 20.31 3.11
N LYS A 473 -25.42 20.08 2.00
CA LYS A 473 -24.58 18.89 1.85
C LYS A 473 -23.43 18.86 2.85
N ILE A 474 -22.70 19.98 3.02
CA ILE A 474 -21.60 20.07 3.99
C ILE A 474 -22.13 19.94 5.43
N SER A 475 -23.28 20.56 5.72
CA SER A 475 -23.97 20.45 7.00
C SER A 475 -24.39 19.00 7.29
N GLY A 476 -24.87 18.27 6.28
CA GLY A 476 -25.24 16.86 6.38
C GLY A 476 -24.06 15.91 6.64
N ILE A 477 -22.83 16.30 6.27
CA ILE A 477 -21.60 15.57 6.63
C ILE A 477 -21.30 15.72 8.13
N CYS A 478 -21.81 16.78 8.78
CA CYS A 478 -21.63 17.04 10.21
C CYS A 478 -22.71 16.38 11.09
N ASP A 479 -22.70 15.05 11.20
CA ASP A 479 -23.27 14.42 12.40
C ASP A 479 -22.28 14.61 13.57
N PHE A 480 -22.39 15.74 14.28
CA PHE A 480 -21.50 16.13 15.39
C PHE A 480 -21.45 15.14 16.57
N THR A 481 -22.22 14.05 16.51
CA THR A 481 -22.30 13.01 17.55
C THR A 481 -21.43 11.78 17.28
N LYS A 482 -20.89 11.62 16.05
CA LYS A 482 -20.07 10.45 15.68
C LYS A 482 -18.61 10.83 15.43
N PRO A 483 -17.63 9.96 15.79
CA PRO A 483 -16.27 10.09 15.29
C PRO A 483 -16.36 10.08 13.77
N VAL A 484 -15.88 11.14 13.13
CA VAL A 484 -15.86 11.27 11.69
C VAL A 484 -14.85 10.25 11.15
N GLU A 485 -15.30 8.99 10.99
CA GLU A 485 -14.55 7.95 10.31
C GLU A 485 -14.39 8.39 8.87
N ILE A 486 -13.30 9.12 8.59
CA ILE A 486 -12.90 9.54 7.26
C ILE A 486 -14.09 10.19 6.55
N ILE A 487 -14.26 11.52 6.70
CA ILE A 487 -15.04 12.25 5.69
C ILE A 487 -14.59 11.69 4.36
N GLU A 488 -15.52 11.19 3.57
CA GLU A 488 -15.30 10.76 2.21
C GLU A 488 -14.83 12.02 1.46
N ASN A 489 -13.58 12.44 1.68
CA ASN A 489 -13.04 13.75 1.28
C ASN A 489 -13.01 13.87 -0.24
N MET A 490 -13.02 12.72 -0.92
CA MET A 490 -13.26 12.65 -2.34
C MET A 490 -14.61 13.27 -2.73
N GLU A 491 -15.65 13.23 -1.91
CA GLU A 491 -16.93 13.85 -2.21
C GLU A 491 -16.89 15.38 -2.11
N LEU A 492 -16.20 15.95 -1.11
CA LEU A 492 -16.07 17.41 -0.98
C LEU A 492 -15.17 17.98 -2.09
N GLU A 493 -14.02 17.35 -2.36
CA GLU A 493 -13.15 17.70 -3.50
C GLU A 493 -13.91 17.56 -4.83
N LYS A 494 -14.53 16.40 -5.10
CA LYS A 494 -15.30 16.19 -6.36
C LYS A 494 -16.46 17.14 -6.50
N PHE A 495 -17.17 17.47 -5.42
CA PHE A 495 -18.33 18.35 -5.50
C PHE A 495 -17.91 19.78 -5.84
N VAL A 496 -16.83 20.27 -5.23
CA VAL A 496 -16.27 21.61 -5.51
C VAL A 496 -15.58 21.66 -6.89
N GLU A 497 -14.99 20.55 -7.34
CA GLU A 497 -14.44 20.41 -8.68
C GLU A 497 -15.53 20.37 -9.76
N ASN A 498 -16.68 19.74 -9.49
CA ASN A 498 -17.81 19.58 -10.42
C ASN A 498 -18.86 20.70 -10.35
N SER A 499 -18.78 21.61 -9.38
CA SER A 499 -19.72 22.72 -9.28
C SER A 499 -19.35 23.82 -10.29
N ASP A 500 -20.33 24.33 -11.04
CA ASP A 500 -20.22 25.44 -12.01
C ASP A 500 -19.99 26.81 -11.34
N ILE A 501 -19.35 26.81 -10.16
CA ILE A 501 -18.95 27.97 -9.36
C ILE A 501 -17.79 28.67 -10.09
N ILE A 502 -18.10 29.31 -11.21
CA ILE A 502 -17.21 30.10 -12.05
C ILE A 502 -18.17 31.20 -12.53
N GLU A 503 -18.24 32.38 -11.92
CA GLU A 503 -17.50 33.54 -12.47
C GLU A 503 -17.55 34.84 -11.63
N PRO A 504 -18.07 34.92 -10.38
CA PRO A 504 -17.68 36.01 -9.47
C PRO A 504 -16.38 35.73 -8.69
N LEU A 505 -15.54 36.76 -8.46
CA LEU A 505 -14.29 36.68 -7.68
C LEU A 505 -14.50 36.07 -6.26
N ASP A 506 -15.64 36.36 -5.63
CA ASP A 506 -16.00 35.81 -4.31
C ASP A 506 -16.23 34.29 -4.34
N MET A 507 -16.83 33.80 -5.42
CA MET A 507 -17.12 32.40 -5.64
C MET A 507 -15.85 31.60 -5.95
N PHE A 508 -14.93 32.20 -6.71
CA PHE A 508 -13.58 31.69 -6.89
C PHE A 508 -12.86 31.59 -5.54
N ASN A 509 -12.81 32.67 -4.76
CA ASN A 509 -12.17 32.67 -3.44
C ASN A 509 -12.77 31.64 -2.47
N LEU A 510 -14.10 31.47 -2.50
CA LEU A 510 -14.79 30.44 -1.71
C LEU A 510 -14.34 29.03 -2.11
N LYS A 511 -14.27 28.73 -3.41
CA LYS A 511 -13.81 27.43 -3.93
C LYS A 511 -12.42 27.06 -3.39
N TYR A 512 -11.44 27.96 -3.49
CA TYR A 512 -10.09 27.71 -2.97
C TYR A 512 -10.07 27.60 -1.45
N PHE A 513 -10.87 28.40 -0.74
CA PHE A 513 -11.00 28.29 0.71
C PHE A 513 -11.49 26.91 1.13
N ILE A 514 -12.53 26.37 0.47
CA ILE A 514 -13.07 25.04 0.75
C ILE A 514 -12.03 23.96 0.44
N LEU A 515 -11.37 24.02 -0.73
CA LEU A 515 -10.33 23.05 -1.10
C LEU A 515 -9.16 23.04 -0.09
N SER A 516 -8.72 24.23 0.34
CA SER A 516 -7.67 24.37 1.36
C SER A 516 -8.08 23.75 2.70
N LYS A 517 -9.34 23.93 3.12
CA LYS A 517 -9.89 23.33 4.34
C LYS A 517 -10.07 21.81 4.21
N ALA A 518 -10.52 21.32 3.05
CA ALA A 518 -10.62 19.89 2.76
C ALA A 518 -9.25 19.20 2.86
N GLU A 519 -8.23 19.79 2.24
CA GLU A 519 -6.85 19.28 2.29
C GLU A 519 -6.26 19.38 3.72
N SER A 520 -6.59 20.43 4.48
CA SER A 520 -6.26 20.52 5.92
C SER A 520 -6.85 19.32 6.69
N ILE A 521 -8.16 19.07 6.56
CA ILE A 521 -8.86 17.97 7.23
C ILE A 521 -8.24 16.62 6.89
N LYS A 522 -8.01 16.35 5.60
CA LYS A 522 -7.39 15.12 5.09
C LYS A 522 -6.00 14.90 5.67
N ASN A 523 -5.18 15.94 5.74
CA ASN A 523 -3.84 15.86 6.35
C ASN A 523 -3.90 15.54 7.85
N LYS A 524 -4.84 16.14 8.60
CA LYS A 524 -5.05 15.84 10.02
C LYS A 524 -5.56 14.41 10.23
N GLN A 525 -6.52 13.97 9.42
CA GLN A 525 -7.05 12.61 9.47
C GLN A 525 -5.99 11.55 9.13
N TYR A 526 -5.15 11.80 8.13
CA TYR A 526 -4.06 10.89 7.76
C TYR A 526 -3.11 10.60 8.94
N LEU A 527 -2.90 11.57 9.84
CA LEU A 527 -2.08 11.36 11.03
C LEU A 527 -2.67 10.32 11.98
N VAL A 528 -3.99 10.31 12.17
CA VAL A 528 -4.64 9.51 13.22
C VAL A 528 -5.38 8.28 12.69
N PHE A 529 -5.88 8.31 11.46
CA PHE A 529 -6.58 7.20 10.79
C PHE A 529 -5.74 6.59 9.65
N PRO A 530 -4.62 5.90 9.95
CA PRO A 530 -3.81 5.26 8.91
C PRO A 530 -4.55 4.08 8.28
N SER A 531 -4.23 3.78 7.01
CA SER A 531 -4.72 2.58 6.33
C SER A 531 -4.38 1.30 7.10
N LYS A 532 -5.19 0.23 6.95
CA LYS A 532 -4.93 -1.08 7.60
C LYS A 532 -3.52 -1.62 7.32
N ARG A 533 -2.99 -1.37 6.12
CA ARG A 533 -1.61 -1.70 5.75
C ARG A 533 -0.60 -0.97 6.64
N MET A 534 -0.74 0.35 6.79
CA MET A 534 0.15 1.16 7.61
C MET A 534 0.02 0.84 9.10
N GLN A 535 -1.13 0.35 9.56
CA GLN A 535 -1.29 -0.14 10.93
C GLN A 535 -0.47 -1.40 11.18
N ALA A 536 -0.41 -2.32 10.20
CA ALA A 536 0.37 -3.56 10.31
C ALA A 536 1.90 -3.35 10.29
N GLU A 537 2.37 -2.23 9.71
CA GLU A 537 3.80 -1.90 9.61
C GLU A 537 4.39 -1.28 10.89
N ASN A 538 3.58 -1.00 11.94
CA ASN A 538 4.04 -0.37 13.18
C ASN A 538 3.70 -1.24 14.39
N LYS A 539 4.59 -1.28 15.39
CA LYS A 539 4.38 -2.09 16.61
C LYS A 539 3.24 -1.53 17.45
N ILE A 540 3.15 -0.20 17.52
CA ILE A 540 2.11 0.55 18.25
C ILE A 540 1.62 1.74 17.41
N TRP A 541 0.43 2.25 17.71
CA TRP A 541 -0.18 3.36 16.96
C TRP A 541 0.64 4.65 17.07
N SER A 542 1.17 4.97 18.26
CA SER A 542 2.00 6.16 18.49
C SER A 542 3.25 6.20 17.62
N GLU A 543 3.89 5.04 17.40
CA GLU A 543 5.05 4.90 16.51
C GLU A 543 4.68 5.38 15.09
N GLY A 544 3.58 4.85 14.56
CA GLY A 544 3.08 5.24 13.25
C GLY A 544 2.67 6.71 13.20
N PHE A 545 2.04 7.22 14.26
CA PHE A 545 1.65 8.63 14.36
C PHE A 545 2.87 9.55 14.25
N VAL A 546 3.93 9.29 15.01
CA VAL A 546 5.16 10.09 15.00
C VAL A 546 5.90 9.99 13.66
N LYS A 547 6.00 8.80 13.06
CA LYS A 547 6.57 8.66 11.70
C LYS A 547 5.81 9.53 10.69
N ARG A 548 4.47 9.57 10.75
CA ARG A 548 3.65 10.38 9.84
C ARG A 548 3.83 11.88 10.04
N LEU A 549 4.09 12.37 11.26
CA LEU A 549 4.41 13.79 11.50
C LEU A 549 5.62 14.23 10.68
N PHE A 550 6.70 13.44 10.69
CA PHE A 550 7.94 13.74 9.98
C PHE A 550 7.86 13.43 8.48
N LYS A 551 7.06 12.44 8.07
CA LYS A 551 6.90 12.10 6.64
C LYS A 551 6.38 13.27 5.80
N PHE A 552 5.64 14.19 6.40
CA PHE A 552 5.15 15.38 5.71
C PHE A 552 6.22 16.42 5.40
N SER A 553 7.34 16.42 6.13
CA SER A 553 8.48 17.31 5.87
C SER A 553 9.54 16.69 4.98
N THR A 554 9.43 15.41 4.58
CA THR A 554 10.38 14.79 3.66
C THR A 554 10.45 15.57 2.34
N PHE A 555 11.68 15.79 1.86
CA PHE A 555 11.97 16.43 0.59
C PHE A 555 11.29 15.69 -0.56
N SER A 556 10.73 16.44 -1.49
CA SER A 556 10.17 15.94 -2.72
C SER A 556 10.38 16.98 -3.81
N THR A 557 10.40 16.54 -5.07
CA THR A 557 10.53 17.43 -6.22
C THR A 557 9.18 17.57 -6.89
N ASP A 558 8.85 18.77 -7.35
CA ASP A 558 7.68 19.05 -8.15
C ASP A 558 8.03 19.97 -9.31
N HIS A 559 7.25 19.91 -10.38
CA HIS A 559 7.37 20.84 -11.50
C HIS A 559 6.66 22.15 -11.19
N MET A 560 7.28 23.30 -11.42
CA MET A 560 6.60 24.59 -11.29
C MET A 560 5.47 24.68 -12.33
N GLN A 561 5.77 24.40 -13.59
CA GLN A 561 4.80 24.21 -14.66
C GLN A 561 4.63 22.71 -14.95
N SER A 562 3.41 22.19 -14.86
CA SER A 562 3.15 20.76 -15.09
C SER A 562 3.41 20.34 -16.54
N ARG A 563 3.81 19.08 -16.76
CA ARG A 563 3.96 18.51 -18.10
C ARG A 563 2.68 18.60 -18.95
N SER A 564 1.51 18.47 -18.33
CA SER A 564 0.21 18.65 -18.99
C SER A 564 -0.02 20.06 -19.53
N ARG A 565 0.81 21.03 -19.12
CA ARG A 565 0.81 22.42 -19.58
C ARG A 565 2.14 22.78 -20.25
N SER A 566 2.78 21.80 -20.92
CA SER A 566 4.04 21.98 -21.63
C SER A 566 5.26 22.33 -20.76
N GLY A 567 5.20 22.07 -19.46
CA GLY A 567 6.36 22.23 -18.58
C GLY A 567 7.47 21.24 -18.92
N THR A 568 8.70 21.74 -19.01
CA THR A 568 9.91 20.96 -19.31
C THR A 568 10.39 20.15 -18.10
N ASP A 569 11.19 19.12 -18.35
CA ASP A 569 11.88 18.34 -17.30
C ASP A 569 13.28 18.90 -17.00
N ASP A 570 13.49 20.21 -17.19
CA ASP A 570 14.75 20.87 -16.87
C ASP A 570 14.80 21.38 -15.42
N SER A 571 16.00 21.72 -14.95
CA SER A 571 16.24 22.08 -13.55
C SER A 571 15.59 23.41 -13.21
N GLY A 572 15.45 24.32 -14.18
CA GLY A 572 14.74 25.58 -14.02
C GLY A 572 13.25 25.40 -13.74
N ASN A 573 12.63 24.33 -14.24
CA ASN A 573 11.22 24.04 -13.98
C ASN A 573 10.98 23.12 -12.75
N LEU A 574 12.02 22.69 -12.04
CA LEU A 574 11.90 21.81 -10.87
C LEU A 574 12.19 22.54 -9.56
N ILE A 575 11.28 22.42 -8.60
CA ILE A 575 11.42 23.00 -7.27
C ILE A 575 11.31 21.93 -6.17
N GLY A 576 12.16 22.04 -5.15
CA GLY A 576 12.08 21.23 -3.95
C GLY A 576 10.94 21.69 -3.02
N LEU A 577 10.02 20.78 -2.69
CA LEU A 577 8.91 21.01 -1.77
C LEU A 577 8.88 19.91 -0.72
N CYS A 578 8.38 20.23 0.48
CA CYS A 578 8.03 19.17 1.41
C CYS A 578 6.87 18.35 0.84
N LYS A 579 6.82 17.06 1.16
CA LYS A 579 5.80 16.13 0.65
C LYS A 579 4.38 16.66 0.81
N LYS A 580 4.09 17.36 1.93
CA LYS A 580 2.79 18.01 2.16
C LYS A 580 2.51 19.13 1.17
N CYS A 581 3.46 20.03 0.94
CA CYS A 581 3.28 21.15 0.01
C CYS A 581 3.14 20.67 -1.43
N ASN A 582 3.95 19.68 -1.83
CA ASN A 582 3.84 19.02 -3.12
C ASN A 582 2.44 18.40 -3.33
N GLN A 583 1.95 17.64 -2.34
CA GLN A 583 0.60 17.07 -2.37
C GLN A 583 -0.49 18.15 -2.48
N SER A 584 -0.35 19.27 -1.76
CA SER A 584 -1.32 20.38 -1.80
C SER A 584 -1.29 21.20 -3.09
N LYS A 585 -0.16 21.19 -3.82
CA LYS A 585 -0.06 21.86 -5.13
C LYS A 585 -0.72 21.03 -6.24
N LYS A 586 -0.94 19.74 -6.01
CA LYS A 586 -1.54 18.84 -7.00
C LYS A 586 -2.86 19.44 -7.51
N ASN A 587 -2.93 19.64 -8.83
CA ASN A 587 -4.06 20.26 -9.58
C ASN A 587 -4.21 21.79 -9.45
N ILE A 588 -3.31 22.48 -8.74
CA ILE A 588 -3.29 23.94 -8.64
C ILE A 588 -2.14 24.47 -9.50
N ASN A 589 -2.39 25.53 -10.28
CA ASN A 589 -1.33 26.18 -11.03
C ASN A 589 -0.34 26.90 -10.08
N PHE A 590 0.90 27.13 -10.52
CA PHE A 590 1.92 27.68 -9.63
C PHE A 590 1.58 29.09 -9.12
N SER A 591 1.04 29.98 -9.97
CA SER A 591 0.64 31.34 -9.56
C SER A 591 -0.40 31.32 -8.44
N ASP A 592 -1.46 30.54 -8.61
CA ASP A 592 -2.53 30.42 -7.62
C ASP A 592 -1.99 29.79 -6.34
N TRP A 593 -1.17 28.75 -6.48
CA TRP A 593 -0.52 28.11 -5.33
C TRP A 593 0.35 29.12 -4.57
N TYR A 594 1.15 29.93 -5.28
CA TYR A 594 2.02 30.95 -4.69
C TYR A 594 1.23 32.01 -3.91
N LYS A 595 0.16 32.55 -4.51
CA LYS A 595 -0.69 33.60 -3.92
C LYS A 595 -1.43 33.15 -2.65
N ASN A 596 -1.68 31.85 -2.51
CA ASN A 596 -2.50 31.30 -1.43
C ASN A 596 -1.76 31.05 -0.10
N PHE A 597 -0.44 31.26 -0.03
CA PHE A 597 0.31 31.14 1.23
C PHE A 597 0.90 32.49 1.67
N VAL A 598 0.45 32.98 2.83
CA VAL A 598 0.70 34.34 3.37
C VAL A 598 2.19 34.65 3.66
N LYS A 599 3.13 33.76 3.35
CA LYS A 599 4.57 33.93 3.61
C LYS A 599 5.50 33.32 2.55
N THR A 600 4.95 32.91 1.40
CA THR A 600 5.70 32.20 0.34
C THR A 600 6.98 32.94 -0.05
N ASP A 601 6.94 34.26 -0.18
CA ASP A 601 8.06 35.09 -0.61
C ASP A 601 9.29 34.90 0.28
N SER A 602 9.11 34.97 1.60
CA SER A 602 10.22 34.82 2.55
C SER A 602 10.79 33.40 2.56
N TYR A 603 9.93 32.39 2.41
CA TYR A 603 10.34 30.98 2.37
C TYR A 603 11.03 30.62 1.05
N ILE A 604 10.57 31.16 -0.08
CA ILE A 604 11.21 31.01 -1.37
C ILE A 604 12.58 31.68 -1.37
N LYS A 605 12.69 32.90 -0.84
CA LYS A 605 14.01 33.55 -0.68
C LYS A 605 14.94 32.72 0.18
N SER A 606 14.47 32.20 1.32
CA SER A 606 15.26 31.29 2.17
C SER A 606 15.70 30.03 1.41
N TYR A 607 14.80 29.43 0.62
CA TYR A 607 15.10 28.27 -0.22
C TYR A 607 16.18 28.58 -1.27
N LEU A 608 15.99 29.63 -2.07
CA LEU A 608 16.90 30.02 -3.15
C LEU A 608 18.27 30.45 -2.66
N LYS A 609 18.31 31.15 -1.52
CA LYS A 609 19.56 31.46 -0.82
C LYS A 609 20.29 30.19 -0.43
N LYS A 610 19.60 29.22 0.18
CA LYS A 610 20.23 27.99 0.64
C LYS A 610 20.73 27.10 -0.50
N THR A 611 19.97 26.99 -1.59
CA THR A 611 20.42 26.25 -2.78
C THR A 611 21.61 26.94 -3.46
N LYS A 612 21.63 28.28 -3.48
CA LYS A 612 22.77 29.06 -3.98
C LYS A 612 24.02 28.89 -3.11
N GLU A 613 23.90 28.89 -1.79
CA GLU A 613 25.01 28.58 -0.88
C GLU A 613 25.61 27.20 -1.20
N TYR A 614 24.79 26.20 -1.52
CA TYR A 614 25.28 24.86 -1.88
C TYR A 614 25.99 24.79 -3.22
N THR A 615 25.54 25.55 -4.22
CA THR A 615 26.21 25.59 -5.53
C THR A 615 27.49 26.44 -5.46
N ASP A 616 27.46 27.59 -4.78
CA ASP A 616 28.63 28.46 -4.60
C ASP A 616 29.75 27.78 -3.79
N ASN A 617 29.41 26.95 -2.79
CA ASN A 617 30.38 26.15 -2.03
C ASN A 617 30.83 24.87 -2.76
N GLY A 618 30.38 24.62 -3.99
CA GLY A 618 30.77 23.46 -4.79
C GLY A 618 30.20 22.11 -4.32
N LEU A 619 29.22 22.12 -3.40
CA LEU A 619 28.53 20.90 -2.93
C LEU A 619 27.56 20.35 -3.97
N VAL A 620 27.10 21.20 -4.90
CA VAL A 620 26.31 20.82 -6.08
C VAL A 620 26.93 21.43 -7.32
N LYS A 621 27.41 20.58 -8.25
CA LYS A 621 28.01 20.98 -9.53
C LYS A 621 27.01 20.88 -10.68
N GLY A 622 27.09 21.77 -11.66
CA GLY A 622 26.22 21.79 -12.84
C GLY A 622 24.85 22.44 -12.62
N TYR A 623 24.67 23.11 -11.48
CA TYR A 623 23.43 23.81 -11.09
C TYR A 623 23.73 25.26 -10.66
N GLU A 624 24.83 25.83 -11.12
CA GLU A 624 25.33 27.16 -10.71
C GLU A 624 24.29 28.27 -10.98
N ASN A 625 23.50 28.12 -12.04
CA ASN A 625 22.44 29.04 -12.43
C ASN A 625 21.04 28.64 -11.92
N TYR A 626 20.92 27.57 -11.12
CA TYR A 626 19.62 27.04 -10.66
C TYR A 626 18.76 28.10 -9.97
N SER A 627 19.30 28.81 -8.98
CA SER A 627 18.52 29.81 -8.24
C SER A 627 18.07 30.97 -9.13
N ALA A 628 18.86 31.34 -10.14
CA ALA A 628 18.50 32.37 -11.11
C ALA A 628 17.40 31.88 -12.07
N GLN A 629 17.49 30.64 -12.55
CA GLN A 629 16.47 30.02 -13.41
C GLN A 629 15.13 29.89 -12.70
N ILE A 630 15.14 29.49 -11.42
CA ILE A 630 13.91 29.43 -10.62
C ILE A 630 13.34 30.83 -10.39
N ALA A 631 14.17 31.84 -10.12
CA ALA A 631 13.73 33.22 -9.97
C ALA A 631 13.06 33.77 -11.25
N GLU A 632 13.63 33.50 -12.42
CA GLU A 632 13.04 33.84 -13.72
C GLU A 632 11.71 33.12 -13.94
N ASN A 633 11.64 31.81 -13.67
CA ASN A 633 10.40 31.06 -13.82
C ASN A 633 9.30 31.51 -12.85
N ILE A 634 9.64 31.91 -11.63
CA ILE A 634 8.66 32.53 -10.71
C ILE A 634 8.14 33.83 -11.32
N TYR A 635 9.02 34.69 -11.84
CA TYR A 635 8.63 35.94 -12.48
C TYR A 635 7.67 35.72 -13.65
N ILE A 636 7.97 34.77 -14.54
CA ILE A 636 7.11 34.42 -15.67
C ILE A 636 5.77 33.84 -15.19
N LEU A 637 5.81 32.82 -14.32
CA LEU A 637 4.61 32.08 -13.92
C LEU A 637 3.67 32.89 -13.02
N THR A 638 4.17 33.94 -12.37
CA THR A 638 3.36 34.87 -11.56
C THR A 638 2.90 36.09 -12.35
N ASP A 639 3.07 36.09 -13.67
CA ASP A 639 2.77 37.24 -14.55
C ASP A 639 3.43 38.53 -14.04
N LYS A 640 4.73 38.44 -13.73
CA LYS A 640 5.59 39.54 -13.28
C LYS A 640 5.24 40.12 -11.91
N ALA A 641 4.27 39.55 -11.20
CA ALA A 641 3.88 40.02 -9.87
C ALA A 641 4.99 39.84 -8.82
N VAL A 642 5.89 38.88 -9.03
CA VAL A 642 7.00 38.56 -8.12
C VAL A 642 8.31 38.61 -8.87
N ASP A 643 9.20 39.55 -8.54
CA ASP A 643 10.53 39.68 -9.14
C ASP A 643 11.64 39.40 -8.13
N LEU A 644 12.26 38.23 -8.24
CA LEU A 644 13.39 37.80 -7.40
C LEU A 644 14.74 37.89 -8.14
N ARG A 645 14.75 38.34 -9.39
CA ARG A 645 15.93 38.21 -10.27
C ARG A 645 17.07 39.12 -9.87
N LYS A 646 16.75 40.27 -9.24
CA LYS A 646 17.77 41.17 -8.66
C LYS A 646 18.54 40.53 -7.50
N GLU A 647 17.89 39.67 -6.73
CA GLU A 647 18.50 38.98 -5.59
C GLU A 647 19.29 37.73 -6.02
N TYR A 648 18.93 37.15 -7.17
CA TYR A 648 19.55 35.94 -7.72
C TYR A 648 19.89 36.13 -9.20
N PRO A 649 20.87 37.00 -9.54
CA PRO A 649 21.28 37.20 -10.93
C PRO A 649 21.92 35.94 -11.49
N GLY A 650 21.69 35.68 -12.78
CA GLY A 650 22.44 34.66 -13.52
C GLY A 650 23.92 35.02 -13.58
N ARG A 651 24.79 34.00 -13.66
CA ARG A 651 26.22 34.20 -13.91
C ARG A 651 26.48 34.52 -15.37
#